data_AF-A0A6M5Y3J3-F1
#
_entry.id   AF-A0A6M5Y3J3-F1
#
_cell.length_a   1.000
_cell.length_b   1.000
_cell.length_c   1.000
_cell.angle_alpha   90.00
_cell.angle_beta   90.00
_cell.angle_gamma   90.00
#
_symmetry.space_group_name_H-M   'P 1'
#
loop_
_entity.id
_entity.type
_entity.pdbx_description
1 polymer ?
#
loop_
_entity_poly.entity_id
_entity_poly.type
_entity_poly.pdbx_seq_one_letter_code
_entity_poly.pdbx_strand_id
1 'polypeptide(L)'
;MRLTRFSFWLPVCIAFFAFCCLVDLVLLTIDGDHALPVEVQLTTVTARSVTAIDVYRISPGGTPSLLTLKRTGSANQLFVRSEAGNLYYKGLQLTIPDSVLPAVRQVGVRVGDRLFAYLPAEVVGSWQVTERVDGRTTYAFPAEVVGVTSFIPVFQNVFNWAGDPRLIQAVILNNLPILALLLIVAGLYSKRGQRFQRVFQDALLAHQGNRAVGVAVVGAVLYRMPYELQPIETGVDPSWILGLNWASNEGFRWGQDFVFTYGPYYWLMVPNLLLRQPVLLLSFGLTLLIFGFSIGIIVRQLLNQLRANRLTVPIAALLLLLLFLADYSVMDAVVVGVLLLLVRGRHSHYLSHTLPAATLLALLSLTKFSYFAVALVMLIVHSLACVTERDVRVPIRVWLTYLSAGVLLWLAAGQPLPGLVGYITGGFDIASGYSEAMATPLWNENSTLVVNSVGLLFLAAAVILLAGIGLILLLAFLKSKDWLFALLLTTPILFLAFKEGYIRFDRIHFSQFFEQWLVVIIGVYLLAYPWTARLFVRGFAGLSLVATLAIIGFRAPHYSADLAGVFSASVREDRLLAARQQLRAVHGLDTALVQELNASQSADVLPWDITLLYAYELPWRPRPIIQSYAAFTTKLDSLNTQSYRQADAPEQLLYSFKAIDNRYPLFDEPMLFAELMRRYRTVGCHGDAFLLLRKRQQPTPAPDRQSVSSHLVKFGQNVNVPRLPNQLVFAKIDINLTLLGRVLNFLYKVPPLQIEFVTTTDATPRQARLVRRTATDGLLVSTYLKDLESVQQLFDGRSAANVRSLTLIGNSWVYQPTVALAFYSQPIITSDSTSQATEPLVANGTLSE
;
A
#
# COMPACT_ATOMS: atom_id res chain seq x y z
N MET A 1 11.13 2.86 45.48
CA MET A 1 11.87 2.33 44.32
C MET A 1 11.09 1.39 43.37
N ARG A 2 9.95 0.77 43.73
CA ARG A 2 9.21 -0.17 42.83
C ARG A 2 8.10 0.44 41.94
N LEU A 3 7.62 1.65 42.22
CA LEU A 3 6.43 2.26 41.56
C LEU A 3 6.67 2.83 40.14
N THR A 4 7.91 3.14 39.77
CA THR A 4 8.23 3.72 38.45
C THR A 4 8.01 2.77 37.26
N ARG A 5 7.90 1.45 37.51
CA ARG A 5 7.65 0.45 36.46
C ARG A 5 6.19 0.46 35.97
N PHE A 6 5.22 0.76 36.82
CA PHE A 6 3.80 0.79 36.44
C PHE A 6 3.41 2.05 35.63
N SER A 7 4.10 3.18 35.81
CA SER A 7 3.76 4.42 35.10
C SER A 7 4.11 4.44 33.60
N PHE A 8 4.89 3.45 33.13
CA PHE A 8 5.16 3.27 31.69
C PHE A 8 4.00 2.55 30.98
N TRP A 9 3.38 1.58 31.65
CA TRP A 9 2.33 0.75 31.07
C TRP A 9 0.95 1.40 31.10
N LEU A 10 0.69 2.37 31.99
CA LEU A 10 -0.65 2.96 32.14
C LEU A 10 -1.26 3.50 30.81
N PRO A 11 -0.55 4.26 29.96
CA PRO A 11 -1.08 4.69 28.66
C PRO A 11 -1.31 3.51 27.69
N VAL A 12 -0.43 2.50 27.74
CA VAL A 12 -0.54 1.29 26.92
C VAL A 12 -1.74 0.45 27.35
N CYS A 13 -1.98 0.30 28.65
CA CYS A 13 -3.15 -0.38 29.19
C CYS A 13 -4.46 0.38 28.89
N ILE A 14 -4.45 1.72 28.90
CA ILE A 14 -5.61 2.52 28.50
C ILE A 14 -5.89 2.35 27.00
N ALA A 15 -4.86 2.42 26.15
CA ALA A 15 -5.01 2.16 24.71
C ALA A 15 -5.45 0.72 24.43
N PHE A 16 -4.92 -0.27 25.15
CA PHE A 16 -5.29 -1.69 25.04
C PHE A 16 -6.72 -1.96 25.53
N PHE A 17 -7.17 -1.34 26.63
CA PHE A 17 -8.57 -1.47 27.06
C PHE A 17 -9.54 -0.76 26.11
N ALA A 18 -9.19 0.44 25.62
CA ALA A 18 -9.98 1.11 24.59
C ALA A 18 -10.04 0.26 23.31
N PHE A 19 -8.94 -0.38 22.93
CA PHE A 19 -8.88 -1.36 21.84
C PHE A 19 -9.77 -2.57 22.10
N CYS A 20 -9.68 -3.25 23.25
CA CYS A 20 -10.56 -4.39 23.57
C CYS A 20 -12.05 -4.01 23.60
N CYS A 21 -12.41 -2.88 24.21
CA CYS A 21 -13.80 -2.42 24.24
C CYS A 21 -14.32 -2.00 22.85
N LEU A 22 -13.47 -1.40 22.01
CA LEU A 22 -13.84 -1.07 20.62
C LEU A 22 -13.95 -2.34 19.78
N VAL A 23 -13.02 -3.28 19.94
CA VAL A 23 -13.00 -4.57 19.22
C VAL A 23 -14.18 -5.45 19.63
N ASP A 24 -14.59 -5.51 20.89
CA ASP A 24 -15.83 -6.24 21.29
C ASP A 24 -17.10 -5.57 20.74
N LEU A 25 -17.19 -4.23 20.80
CA LEU A 25 -18.32 -3.48 20.24
C LEU A 25 -18.45 -3.69 18.72
N VAL A 26 -17.31 -3.94 18.08
CA VAL A 26 -17.18 -4.14 16.63
C VAL A 26 -17.31 -5.61 16.24
N LEU A 27 -16.83 -6.57 17.03
CA LEU A 27 -17.08 -8.01 16.84
C LEU A 27 -18.56 -8.36 17.02
N LEU A 28 -19.27 -7.70 17.95
CA LEU A 28 -20.73 -7.86 18.08
C LEU A 28 -21.52 -7.24 16.92
N THR A 29 -20.89 -6.48 16.02
CA THR A 29 -21.46 -6.10 14.71
C THR A 29 -20.85 -6.87 13.53
N ILE A 30 -19.91 -7.78 13.79
CA ILE A 30 -19.08 -8.47 12.80
C ILE A 30 -18.89 -9.93 13.22
N ASP A 31 -19.90 -10.75 12.94
CA ASP A 31 -19.66 -12.17 12.71
C ASP A 31 -20.37 -12.63 11.44
N GLY A 32 -19.61 -12.64 10.34
CA GLY A 32 -20.05 -13.14 9.04
C GLY A 32 -20.24 -14.65 9.02
N ASP A 33 -19.58 -15.39 9.92
CA ASP A 33 -19.71 -16.85 10.01
C ASP A 33 -21.00 -17.29 10.73
N HIS A 34 -21.77 -16.31 11.25
CA HIS A 34 -23.09 -16.51 11.84
C HIS A 34 -24.23 -15.78 11.08
N ALA A 35 -23.92 -15.04 10.02
CA ALA A 35 -24.93 -14.41 9.18
C ALA A 35 -25.62 -15.47 8.30
N LEU A 36 -26.88 -15.79 8.61
CA LEU A 36 -27.63 -16.82 7.91
C LEU A 36 -27.99 -16.40 6.47
N PRO A 37 -27.84 -17.27 5.45
CA PRO A 37 -28.18 -16.93 4.07
C PRO A 37 -29.68 -16.70 3.91
N VAL A 38 -30.04 -15.67 3.14
CA VAL A 38 -31.43 -15.34 2.82
C VAL A 38 -31.81 -15.84 1.44
N GLU A 39 -32.95 -16.51 1.39
CA GLU A 39 -33.63 -16.87 0.14
C GLU A 39 -35.11 -16.52 0.23
N VAL A 40 -35.59 -15.64 -0.63
CA VAL A 40 -37.02 -15.36 -0.77
C VAL A 40 -37.59 -16.26 -1.86
N GLN A 41 -38.60 -17.04 -1.51
CA GLN A 41 -39.34 -17.97 -2.35
C GLN A 41 -40.73 -17.41 -2.61
N LEU A 42 -41.10 -17.18 -3.86
CA LEU A 42 -42.42 -16.65 -4.24
C LEU A 42 -43.16 -17.68 -5.08
N THR A 43 -44.39 -18.03 -4.69
CA THR A 43 -45.26 -18.95 -5.45
C THR A 43 -46.49 -18.19 -5.97
N THR A 44 -46.74 -18.27 -7.28
CA THR A 44 -47.85 -17.54 -7.96
C THR A 44 -48.78 -18.49 -8.73
N VAL A 45 -49.97 -18.00 -9.08
CA VAL A 45 -50.96 -18.77 -9.86
C VAL A 45 -50.59 -18.89 -11.35
N THR A 46 -49.86 -17.90 -11.89
CA THR A 46 -49.44 -17.86 -13.29
C THR A 46 -47.99 -17.37 -13.42
N ALA A 47 -47.32 -17.81 -14.49
CA ALA A 47 -45.93 -17.48 -14.80
C ALA A 47 -45.68 -16.00 -15.21
N ARG A 48 -46.74 -15.20 -15.39
CA ARG A 48 -46.67 -13.79 -15.82
C ARG A 48 -47.03 -12.84 -14.67
N SER A 49 -46.01 -12.38 -13.93
CA SER A 49 -46.02 -11.12 -13.14
C SER A 49 -44.81 -10.99 -12.19
N VAL A 50 -44.15 -12.10 -11.82
CA VAL A 50 -43.21 -12.15 -10.69
C VAL A 50 -41.91 -11.34 -10.89
N THR A 51 -41.59 -10.92 -12.11
CA THR A 51 -40.42 -10.06 -12.41
C THR A 51 -40.61 -8.59 -11.98
N ALA A 52 -41.79 -8.20 -11.52
CA ALA A 52 -42.09 -6.87 -11.00
C ALA A 52 -42.08 -6.80 -9.47
N ILE A 53 -41.58 -7.83 -8.77
CA ILE A 53 -41.39 -7.82 -7.32
C ILE A 53 -39.92 -7.57 -7.03
N ASP A 54 -39.63 -6.42 -6.44
CA ASP A 54 -38.28 -6.02 -6.06
C ASP A 54 -38.03 -6.39 -4.59
N VAL A 55 -36.93 -7.07 -4.31
CA VAL A 55 -36.54 -7.49 -2.95
C VAL A 55 -35.31 -6.72 -2.53
N TYR A 56 -35.42 -5.95 -1.46
CA TYR A 56 -34.34 -5.14 -0.91
C TYR A 56 -33.83 -5.72 0.41
N ARG A 57 -32.50 -5.77 0.57
CA ARG A 57 -31.85 -5.89 1.88
C ARG A 57 -31.78 -4.51 2.53
N ILE A 58 -31.99 -4.42 3.84
CA ILE A 58 -31.75 -3.20 4.61
C ILE A 58 -30.42 -3.32 5.34
N SER A 59 -29.48 -2.43 5.06
CA SER A 59 -28.20 -2.39 5.77
C SER A 59 -28.38 -2.03 7.25
N PRO A 60 -27.40 -2.30 8.14
CA PRO A 60 -27.43 -1.81 9.52
C PRO A 60 -27.65 -0.29 9.63
N GLY A 61 -27.15 0.48 8.65
CA GLY A 61 -27.38 1.92 8.52
C GLY A 61 -28.80 2.33 8.11
N GLY A 62 -29.64 1.38 7.70
CA GLY A 62 -31.02 1.63 7.25
C GLY A 62 -31.18 1.83 5.74
N THR A 63 -30.10 1.79 4.96
CA THR A 63 -30.15 1.98 3.50
C THR A 63 -30.65 0.70 2.81
N PRO A 64 -31.66 0.77 1.91
CA PRO A 64 -32.07 -0.35 1.09
C PRO A 64 -31.11 -0.60 -0.08
N SER A 65 -30.84 -1.87 -0.40
CA SER A 65 -30.12 -2.31 -1.60
C SER A 65 -30.87 -3.46 -2.27
N LEU A 66 -31.02 -3.43 -3.60
CA LEU A 66 -31.72 -4.49 -4.36
C LEU A 66 -30.94 -5.82 -4.35
N LEU A 67 -31.63 -6.96 -4.23
CA LEU A 67 -31.06 -8.30 -4.35
C LEU A 67 -31.20 -8.86 -5.77
N THR A 68 -30.12 -9.42 -6.32
CA THR A 68 -30.08 -9.96 -7.68
C THR A 68 -30.98 -11.19 -7.85
N LEU A 69 -31.84 -11.18 -8.88
CA LEU A 69 -32.77 -12.28 -9.19
C LEU A 69 -32.05 -13.44 -9.90
N LYS A 70 -31.97 -14.63 -9.27
CA LYS A 70 -31.46 -15.87 -9.91
C LYS A 70 -32.56 -16.90 -10.11
N ARG A 71 -32.87 -17.19 -11.37
CA ARG A 71 -34.03 -18.02 -11.76
C ARG A 71 -33.70 -19.51 -11.76
N THR A 72 -34.10 -20.22 -10.69
CA THR A 72 -33.96 -21.68 -10.57
C THR A 72 -35.25 -22.32 -10.05
N GLY A 73 -36.23 -22.61 -10.91
CA GLY A 73 -37.51 -23.18 -10.50
C GLY A 73 -38.45 -23.52 -11.65
N SER A 74 -39.57 -24.16 -11.33
CA SER A 74 -40.68 -24.41 -12.27
C SER A 74 -41.41 -23.10 -12.61
N ALA A 75 -42.29 -23.11 -13.62
CA ALA A 75 -42.87 -21.90 -14.21
C ALA A 75 -43.64 -20.97 -13.23
N ASN A 76 -44.01 -21.45 -12.04
CA ASN A 76 -44.81 -20.75 -11.04
C ASN A 76 -44.04 -20.42 -9.73
N GLN A 77 -42.71 -20.61 -9.70
CA GLN A 77 -41.86 -20.32 -8.54
C GLN A 77 -40.67 -19.42 -8.89
N LEU A 78 -40.42 -18.41 -8.06
CA LEU A 78 -39.26 -17.51 -8.15
C LEU A 78 -38.42 -17.58 -6.88
N PHE A 79 -37.10 -17.55 -7.05
CA PHE A 79 -36.11 -17.53 -5.98
C PHE A 79 -35.28 -16.26 -6.06
N VAL A 80 -35.08 -15.58 -4.93
CA VAL A 80 -34.21 -14.41 -4.82
C VAL A 80 -33.17 -14.68 -3.74
N ARG A 81 -31.88 -14.51 -4.06
CA ARG A 81 -30.76 -14.83 -3.17
C ARG A 81 -29.74 -13.70 -3.17
N SER A 82 -29.05 -13.50 -2.06
CA SER A 82 -27.84 -12.68 -2.03
C SER A 82 -26.71 -13.37 -2.82
N GLU A 83 -25.99 -12.62 -3.66
CA GLU A 83 -24.83 -13.17 -4.40
C GLU A 83 -23.62 -13.39 -3.49
N ALA A 84 -23.48 -12.60 -2.44
CA ALA A 84 -22.59 -12.88 -1.33
C ALA A 84 -23.32 -13.77 -0.31
N GLY A 85 -22.83 -14.99 -0.12
CA GLY A 85 -23.24 -15.83 1.00
C GLY A 85 -22.90 -15.15 2.32
N ASN A 86 -23.79 -15.30 3.30
CA ASN A 86 -23.64 -14.85 4.68
C ASN A 86 -23.37 -13.34 4.86
N LEU A 87 -24.44 -12.53 4.87
CA LEU A 87 -24.39 -11.10 5.19
C LEU A 87 -25.46 -10.73 6.22
N TYR A 88 -25.10 -9.89 7.20
CA TYR A 88 -26.03 -9.36 8.21
C TYR A 88 -26.86 -8.21 7.62
N TYR A 89 -28.17 -8.24 7.86
CA TYR A 89 -29.13 -7.23 7.41
C TYR A 89 -30.06 -6.81 8.56
N LYS A 90 -30.43 -5.53 8.60
CA LYS A 90 -31.35 -4.95 9.59
C LYS A 90 -32.81 -5.38 9.35
N GLY A 91 -33.13 -5.74 8.12
CA GLY A 91 -34.45 -6.19 7.68
C GLY A 91 -34.44 -6.52 6.19
N LEU A 92 -35.53 -7.10 5.70
CA LEU A 92 -35.81 -7.29 4.28
C LEU A 92 -37.03 -6.45 3.94
N GLN A 93 -37.06 -5.90 2.73
CA GLN A 93 -38.23 -5.22 2.17
C GLN A 93 -38.63 -5.88 0.86
N LEU A 94 -39.93 -6.07 0.64
CA LEU A 94 -40.50 -6.58 -0.59
C LEU A 94 -41.44 -5.52 -1.17
N THR A 95 -41.08 -4.98 -2.33
CA THR A 95 -41.93 -4.05 -3.09
C THR A 95 -42.77 -4.84 -4.08
N ILE A 96 -44.07 -4.94 -3.79
CA ILE A 96 -45.03 -5.73 -4.57
C ILE A 96 -45.99 -4.76 -5.27
N PRO A 97 -46.18 -4.86 -6.60
CA PRO A 97 -47.22 -4.10 -7.30
C PRO A 97 -48.61 -4.55 -6.82
N ASP A 98 -49.50 -3.60 -6.55
CA ASP A 98 -50.84 -3.86 -6.01
C ASP A 98 -51.68 -4.71 -6.99
N SER A 99 -51.40 -4.63 -8.30
CA SER A 99 -51.98 -5.47 -9.35
C SER A 99 -51.48 -6.92 -9.37
N VAL A 100 -50.34 -7.20 -8.76
CA VAL A 100 -49.70 -8.53 -8.70
C VAL A 100 -50.01 -9.24 -7.39
N LEU A 101 -50.23 -8.50 -6.31
CA LEU A 101 -50.52 -9.02 -4.97
C LEU A 101 -51.64 -10.09 -4.94
N PRO A 102 -52.77 -10.00 -5.68
CA PRO A 102 -53.79 -11.04 -5.71
C PRO A 102 -53.37 -12.36 -6.38
N ALA A 103 -52.30 -12.36 -7.18
CA ALA A 103 -51.77 -13.54 -7.88
C ALA A 103 -50.70 -14.30 -7.08
N VAL A 104 -50.19 -13.69 -6.00
CA VAL A 104 -49.29 -14.35 -5.03
C VAL A 104 -50.11 -15.33 -4.21
N ARG A 105 -49.60 -16.55 -4.01
CA ARG A 105 -50.20 -17.57 -3.12
C ARG A 105 -49.45 -17.73 -1.81
N GLN A 106 -48.14 -17.55 -1.84
CA GLN A 106 -47.29 -17.68 -0.66
C GLN A 106 -46.00 -16.88 -0.85
N VAL A 107 -45.56 -16.23 0.23
CA VAL A 107 -44.24 -15.61 0.37
C VAL A 107 -43.46 -16.42 1.41
N GLY A 108 -42.48 -17.17 0.94
CA GLY A 108 -41.49 -17.84 1.78
C GLY A 108 -40.27 -16.95 1.98
N VAL A 109 -39.86 -16.70 3.22
CA VAL A 109 -38.57 -16.11 3.57
C VAL A 109 -37.77 -17.17 4.31
N ARG A 110 -36.75 -17.71 3.66
CA ARG A 110 -35.80 -18.63 4.29
C ARG A 110 -34.63 -17.82 4.84
N VAL A 111 -34.29 -18.05 6.10
CA VAL A 111 -33.15 -17.47 6.81
C VAL A 111 -32.35 -18.63 7.40
N GLY A 112 -31.27 -19.01 6.72
CA GLY A 112 -30.54 -20.25 7.00
C GLY A 112 -31.42 -21.48 6.76
N ASP A 113 -31.48 -22.38 7.73
CA ASP A 113 -32.31 -23.59 7.64
C ASP A 113 -33.79 -23.35 7.98
N ARG A 114 -34.15 -22.17 8.50
CA ARG A 114 -35.53 -21.84 8.88
C ARG A 114 -36.28 -21.21 7.71
N LEU A 115 -37.44 -21.76 7.36
CA LEU A 115 -38.36 -21.21 6.36
C LEU A 115 -39.59 -20.61 7.06
N PHE A 116 -39.82 -19.32 6.85
CA PHE A 116 -41.00 -18.61 7.31
C PHE A 116 -41.93 -18.41 6.11
N ALA A 117 -43.10 -19.04 6.12
CA ALA A 117 -44.05 -19.00 5.01
C ALA A 117 -45.29 -18.21 5.39
N TYR A 118 -45.62 -17.20 4.59
CA TYR A 118 -46.75 -16.29 4.82
C TYR A 118 -47.74 -16.36 3.65
N LEU A 119 -49.03 -16.31 3.97
CA LEU A 119 -50.09 -16.05 3.01
C LEU A 119 -50.15 -14.54 2.70
N PRO A 120 -50.67 -14.12 1.52
CA PRO A 120 -50.75 -12.70 1.15
C PRO A 120 -51.49 -11.84 2.18
N ALA A 121 -52.53 -12.36 2.83
CA ALA A 121 -53.26 -11.67 3.89
C ALA A 121 -52.40 -11.41 5.14
N GLU A 122 -51.44 -12.28 5.44
CA GLU A 122 -50.49 -12.14 6.56
C GLU A 122 -49.37 -11.16 6.20
N VAL A 123 -48.94 -11.12 4.94
CA VAL A 123 -48.03 -10.06 4.47
C VAL A 123 -48.72 -8.69 4.57
N VAL A 124 -49.98 -8.58 4.15
CA VAL A 124 -50.74 -7.32 4.23
C VAL A 124 -51.09 -6.93 5.67
N GLY A 125 -51.39 -7.90 6.53
CA GLY A 125 -51.87 -7.65 7.89
C GLY A 125 -50.79 -7.63 8.99
N SER A 126 -49.63 -8.26 8.76
CA SER A 126 -48.60 -8.48 9.80
C SER A 126 -47.23 -7.89 9.46
N TRP A 127 -46.98 -7.47 8.20
CA TRP A 127 -45.74 -6.80 7.83
C TRP A 127 -45.92 -5.29 7.81
N GLN A 128 -44.89 -4.55 8.22
CA GLN A 128 -44.96 -3.09 8.24
C GLN A 128 -44.89 -2.53 6.81
N VAL A 129 -45.92 -1.79 6.38
CA VAL A 129 -45.84 -0.99 5.15
C VAL A 129 -44.88 0.17 5.40
N THR A 130 -43.84 0.26 4.58
CA THR A 130 -42.78 1.28 4.69
C THR A 130 -42.88 2.35 3.61
N GLU A 131 -43.46 2.02 2.45
CA GLU A 131 -43.63 2.95 1.34
C GLU A 131 -44.79 2.52 0.43
N ARG A 132 -45.43 3.49 -0.26
CA ARG A 132 -46.40 3.27 -1.34
C ARG A 132 -46.21 4.33 -2.43
N VAL A 133 -45.82 3.90 -3.63
CA VAL A 133 -45.57 4.77 -4.79
C VAL A 133 -46.05 4.05 -6.05
N ASP A 134 -46.73 4.77 -6.95
CA ASP A 134 -47.15 4.31 -8.29
C ASP A 134 -47.81 2.91 -8.36
N GLY A 135 -48.70 2.62 -7.42
CA GLY A 135 -49.40 1.34 -7.34
C GLY A 135 -48.51 0.15 -6.93
N ARG A 136 -47.42 0.43 -6.20
CA ARG A 136 -46.53 -0.56 -5.60
C ARG A 136 -46.42 -0.28 -4.10
N THR A 137 -46.55 -1.32 -3.29
CA THR A 137 -46.45 -1.25 -1.83
C THR A 137 -45.19 -1.98 -1.33
N THR A 138 -44.39 -1.32 -0.49
CA THR A 138 -43.15 -1.88 0.08
C THR A 138 -43.39 -2.37 1.51
N TYR A 139 -43.32 -3.69 1.71
CA TYR A 139 -43.55 -4.38 2.99
C TYR A 139 -42.22 -4.78 3.63
N ALA A 140 -42.01 -4.44 4.91
CA ALA A 140 -40.83 -4.86 5.68
C ALA A 140 -41.08 -6.18 6.45
N PHE A 141 -40.16 -7.13 6.28
CA PHE A 141 -40.15 -8.42 6.97
C PHE A 141 -40.01 -8.25 8.49
N PRO A 142 -40.83 -8.91 9.33
CA PRO A 142 -40.76 -8.77 10.79
C PRO A 142 -39.44 -9.29 11.37
N ALA A 143 -38.60 -8.40 11.89
CA ALA A 143 -37.27 -8.73 12.42
C ALA A 143 -37.30 -9.60 13.69
N GLU A 144 -38.39 -9.54 14.47
CA GLU A 144 -38.57 -10.25 15.75
C GLU A 144 -38.53 -11.79 15.62
N VAL A 145 -38.74 -12.30 14.39
CA VAL A 145 -38.87 -13.74 14.09
C VAL A 145 -37.53 -14.47 14.08
N VAL A 146 -36.40 -13.75 13.99
CA VAL A 146 -35.07 -14.35 13.74
C VAL A 146 -34.33 -14.77 15.03
N GLY A 147 -34.61 -14.13 16.18
CA GLY A 147 -34.20 -14.60 17.51
C GLY A 147 -32.70 -14.86 17.71
N VAL A 148 -31.86 -13.81 17.64
CA VAL A 148 -30.40 -13.91 17.81
C VAL A 148 -30.03 -14.02 19.30
N THR A 149 -29.34 -15.10 19.70
CA THR A 149 -28.87 -15.32 21.07
C THR A 149 -27.38 -15.02 21.24
N SER A 150 -27.03 -14.22 22.24
CA SER A 150 -25.63 -13.97 22.61
C SER A 150 -25.05 -15.10 23.46
N PHE A 151 -23.81 -15.50 23.18
CA PHE A 151 -23.04 -16.50 23.95
C PHE A 151 -22.57 -16.00 25.33
N ILE A 152 -22.68 -14.70 25.64
CA ILE A 152 -22.35 -14.15 26.97
C ILE A 152 -23.66 -13.80 27.70
N PRO A 153 -24.02 -14.51 28.80
CA PRO A 153 -25.35 -14.41 29.41
C PRO A 153 -25.81 -13.00 29.82
N VAL A 154 -24.87 -12.12 30.19
CA VAL A 154 -25.16 -10.72 30.60
C VAL A 154 -25.79 -9.89 29.46
N PHE A 155 -25.51 -10.21 28.20
CA PHE A 155 -25.98 -9.42 27.05
C PHE A 155 -27.27 -9.95 26.39
N GLN A 156 -27.80 -11.08 26.86
CA GLN A 156 -29.03 -11.67 26.30
C GLN A 156 -30.25 -10.76 26.41
N ASN A 157 -30.29 -9.85 27.41
CA ASN A 157 -31.37 -8.88 27.60
C ASN A 157 -31.22 -7.59 26.76
N VAL A 158 -30.13 -7.41 26.02
CA VAL A 158 -29.83 -6.16 25.29
C VAL A 158 -30.24 -6.21 23.81
N PHE A 159 -30.25 -7.40 23.20
CA PHE A 159 -30.38 -7.56 21.74
C PHE A 159 -31.81 -7.78 21.22
N ASN A 160 -32.82 -7.83 22.10
CA ASN A 160 -34.20 -8.14 21.72
C ASN A 160 -35.06 -6.85 21.62
N TRP A 161 -34.61 -5.86 20.83
CA TRP A 161 -35.09 -4.48 20.99
C TRP A 161 -35.25 -3.65 19.71
N ALA A 162 -36.39 -2.95 19.62
CA ALA A 162 -36.79 -2.07 18.51
C ALA A 162 -36.17 -0.67 18.66
N GLY A 163 -35.20 -0.35 17.79
CA GLY A 163 -34.27 0.78 17.96
C GLY A 163 -34.87 2.19 18.10
N ASP A 164 -34.82 2.73 19.32
CA ASP A 164 -34.98 4.16 19.65
C ASP A 164 -33.62 4.90 19.65
N PRO A 165 -33.44 5.99 18.88
CA PRO A 165 -32.23 6.83 18.94
C PRO A 165 -31.87 7.33 20.34
N ARG A 166 -32.86 7.50 21.24
CA ARG A 166 -32.64 7.94 22.63
C ARG A 166 -31.83 6.93 23.43
N LEU A 167 -31.88 5.64 23.10
CA LEU A 167 -31.05 4.64 23.79
C LEU A 167 -29.60 4.66 23.32
N ILE A 168 -29.25 5.12 22.12
CA ILE A 168 -27.82 5.32 21.77
C ILE A 168 -27.24 6.43 22.65
N GLN A 169 -27.99 7.52 22.82
CA GLN A 169 -27.65 8.59 23.75
C GLN A 169 -27.61 8.08 25.21
N ALA A 170 -28.58 7.25 25.61
CA ALA A 170 -28.61 6.62 26.93
C ALA A 170 -27.61 5.45 27.10
N VAL A 171 -27.03 4.88 26.05
CA VAL A 171 -25.94 3.88 26.12
C VAL A 171 -24.61 4.62 26.31
N ILE A 172 -24.44 5.77 25.66
CA ILE A 172 -23.29 6.67 25.92
C ILE A 172 -23.39 7.24 27.35
N LEU A 173 -24.59 7.63 27.82
CA LEU A 173 -24.81 8.21 29.15
C LEU A 173 -24.98 7.17 30.29
N ASN A 174 -25.50 5.97 30.03
CA ASN A 174 -25.66 4.87 30.99
C ASN A 174 -24.63 3.75 30.80
N ASN A 175 -23.56 3.96 30.03
CA ASN A 175 -22.29 3.25 30.20
C ASN A 175 -21.31 4.02 31.10
N LEU A 176 -21.74 5.16 31.68
CA LEU A 176 -21.08 5.73 32.86
C LEU A 176 -20.88 4.70 33.99
N PRO A 177 -21.80 3.75 34.24
CA PRO A 177 -21.61 2.58 35.11
C PRO A 177 -20.62 1.54 34.60
N ILE A 178 -20.31 1.43 33.30
CA ILE A 178 -19.26 0.53 32.78
C ILE A 178 -17.89 1.21 32.84
N LEU A 179 -17.81 2.51 32.52
CA LEU A 179 -16.66 3.36 32.86
C LEU A 179 -16.42 3.36 34.38
N ALA A 180 -17.49 3.46 35.18
CA ALA A 180 -17.41 3.29 36.62
C ALA A 180 -17.11 1.85 37.00
N LEU A 181 -17.55 0.81 36.28
CA LEU A 181 -17.19 -0.58 36.56
C LEU A 181 -15.71 -0.84 36.26
N LEU A 182 -15.12 -0.19 35.26
CA LEU A 182 -13.68 -0.21 35.00
C LEU A 182 -12.92 0.55 36.10
N LEU A 183 -13.44 1.69 36.58
CA LEU A 183 -12.94 2.40 37.75
C LEU A 183 -13.16 1.64 39.08
N ILE A 184 -14.21 0.82 39.17
CA ILE A 184 -14.58 -0.02 40.31
C ILE A 184 -13.88 -1.38 40.23
N VAL A 185 -13.45 -1.89 39.07
CA VAL A 185 -12.58 -3.08 38.96
C VAL A 185 -11.14 -2.69 39.28
N ALA A 186 -10.66 -1.55 38.76
CA ALA A 186 -9.50 -0.85 39.32
C ALA A 186 -9.68 -0.54 40.82
N GLY A 187 -10.93 -0.31 41.24
CA GLY A 187 -11.39 -0.09 42.62
C GLY A 187 -11.79 -1.35 43.41
N LEU A 188 -11.63 -2.58 42.90
CA LEU A 188 -12.03 -3.84 43.59
C LEU A 188 -10.82 -4.74 43.79
N TYR A 189 -9.82 -4.63 42.90
CA TYR A 189 -8.41 -4.81 43.30
C TYR A 189 -7.99 -3.89 44.46
N SER A 190 -8.83 -2.92 44.87
CA SER A 190 -8.63 -2.07 46.07
C SER A 190 -8.99 -2.71 47.41
N LYS A 191 -9.60 -3.90 47.50
CA LYS A 191 -10.00 -4.46 48.82
C LYS A 191 -8.87 -4.98 49.70
N ARG A 192 -7.69 -5.32 49.13
CA ARG A 192 -6.41 -5.40 49.88
C ARG A 192 -5.64 -4.06 49.91
N GLY A 193 -6.30 -3.00 49.45
CA GLY A 193 -5.68 -1.75 49.07
C GLY A 193 -5.43 -0.76 50.19
N GLN A 194 -6.05 -0.81 51.37
CA GLN A 194 -5.98 0.32 52.32
C GLN A 194 -4.56 0.79 52.74
N ARG A 195 -3.55 -0.10 52.73
CA ARG A 195 -2.13 0.28 52.90
C ARG A 195 -1.49 0.84 51.62
N PHE A 196 -1.91 0.33 50.46
CA PHE A 196 -1.49 0.80 49.14
C PHE A 196 -2.27 2.03 48.66
N GLN A 197 -3.44 2.32 49.20
CA GLN A 197 -4.35 3.39 48.82
C GLN A 197 -3.89 4.72 49.41
N ARG A 198 -3.30 4.72 50.61
CA ARG A 198 -2.46 5.84 51.08
C ARG A 198 -1.29 6.06 50.12
N VAL A 199 -0.46 5.05 49.88
CA VAL A 199 0.67 5.12 48.93
C VAL A 199 0.26 5.54 47.50
N PHE A 200 -0.96 5.21 47.05
CA PHE A 200 -1.46 5.48 45.71
C PHE A 200 -2.24 6.79 45.61
N GLN A 201 -2.89 7.27 46.69
CA GLN A 201 -3.39 8.64 46.78
C GLN A 201 -2.22 9.61 46.92
N ASP A 202 -1.22 9.29 47.74
CA ASP A 202 0.05 10.03 47.83
C ASP A 202 0.75 10.05 46.46
N ALA A 203 0.78 8.92 45.72
CA ALA A 203 1.34 8.88 44.37
C ALA A 203 0.46 9.58 43.30
N LEU A 204 -0.87 9.53 43.39
CA LEU A 204 -1.79 10.23 42.46
C LEU A 204 -1.72 11.74 42.64
N LEU A 205 -1.67 12.21 43.89
CA LEU A 205 -1.46 13.62 44.24
C LEU A 205 -0.06 14.08 43.84
N ALA A 206 0.96 13.21 43.92
CA ALA A 206 2.32 13.50 43.45
C ALA A 206 2.52 13.42 41.91
N HIS A 207 1.52 13.04 41.10
CA HIS A 207 1.71 12.68 39.68
C HIS A 207 0.80 13.41 38.67
N GLN A 208 0.61 14.72 38.84
CA GLN A 208 -0.02 15.60 37.82
C GLN A 208 0.54 15.42 36.39
N GLY A 209 1.81 14.99 36.24
CA GLY A 209 2.46 14.81 34.93
C GLY A 209 1.91 13.67 34.07
N ASN A 210 1.49 12.56 34.68
CA ASN A 210 1.02 11.41 33.90
C ASN A 210 -0.39 11.66 33.31
N ARG A 211 -1.21 12.47 33.98
CA ARG A 211 -2.49 12.94 33.45
C ARG A 211 -2.30 13.82 32.21
N ALA A 212 -1.37 14.76 32.26
CA ALA A 212 -1.04 15.62 31.12
C ALA A 212 -0.54 14.83 29.90
N VAL A 213 0.30 13.81 30.09
CA VAL A 213 0.72 12.90 29.00
C VAL A 213 -0.49 12.20 28.38
N GLY A 214 -1.36 11.60 29.21
CA GLY A 214 -2.54 10.87 28.72
C GLY A 214 -3.49 11.74 27.90
N VAL A 215 -3.83 12.93 28.41
CA VAL A 215 -4.70 13.88 27.70
C VAL A 215 -4.06 14.36 26.38
N ALA A 216 -2.76 14.65 26.37
CA ALA A 216 -2.08 15.09 25.15
C ALA A 216 -1.95 13.97 24.10
N VAL A 217 -1.75 12.72 24.51
CA VAL A 217 -1.74 11.56 23.58
C VAL A 217 -3.13 11.31 23.01
N VAL A 218 -4.17 11.31 23.84
CA VAL A 218 -5.56 11.15 23.36
C VAL A 218 -5.94 12.31 22.43
N GLY A 219 -5.59 13.54 22.79
CA GLY A 219 -5.78 14.71 21.93
C GLY A 219 -5.04 14.60 20.59
N ALA A 220 -3.83 14.04 20.56
CA ALA A 220 -3.05 13.86 19.33
C ALA A 220 -3.65 12.77 18.43
N VAL A 221 -4.06 11.65 19.02
CA VAL A 221 -4.76 10.58 18.30
C VAL A 221 -6.09 11.07 17.74
N LEU A 222 -6.89 11.80 18.53
CA LEU A 222 -8.18 12.32 18.09
C LEU A 222 -8.06 13.47 17.07
N TYR A 223 -7.07 14.36 17.21
CA TYR A 223 -6.90 15.49 16.29
C TYR A 223 -6.27 15.10 14.96
N ARG A 224 -5.28 14.18 14.96
CA ARG A 224 -4.58 13.79 13.74
C ARG A 224 -5.23 12.60 13.05
N MET A 225 -5.87 11.71 13.82
CA MET A 225 -6.37 10.39 13.42
C MET A 225 -5.37 9.64 12.51
N PRO A 226 -4.38 8.89 13.07
CA PRO A 226 -3.23 8.36 12.33
C PRO A 226 -3.58 7.20 11.38
N TYR A 227 -4.82 7.09 10.92
CA TYR A 227 -5.30 6.02 10.06
C TYR A 227 -6.17 6.59 8.93
N GLU A 228 -5.61 6.63 7.73
CA GLU A 228 -6.27 7.06 6.49
C GLU A 228 -6.29 5.87 5.53
N LEU A 229 -7.48 5.52 5.01
CA LEU A 229 -7.56 4.56 3.92
C LEU A 229 -7.18 5.24 2.61
N GLN A 230 -6.27 4.63 1.88
CA GLN A 230 -5.95 5.05 0.52
C GLN A 230 -7.17 4.83 -0.38
N PRO A 231 -7.49 5.78 -1.29
CA PRO A 231 -8.60 5.62 -2.22
C PRO A 231 -8.31 4.54 -3.27
N ILE A 232 -9.37 4.05 -3.93
CA ILE A 232 -9.28 3.15 -5.09
C ILE A 232 -9.44 4.01 -6.34
N GLU A 233 -8.33 4.36 -6.99
CA GLU A 233 -8.29 5.31 -8.12
C GLU A 233 -7.41 4.79 -9.26
N THR A 234 -7.33 5.53 -10.36
CA THR A 234 -6.46 5.22 -11.52
C THR A 234 -5.11 5.91 -11.41
N GLY A 235 -4.09 5.37 -12.09
CA GLY A 235 -2.75 5.96 -12.17
C GLY A 235 -1.67 5.09 -11.52
N VAL A 236 -0.43 5.61 -11.53
CA VAL A 236 0.77 4.85 -11.14
C VAL A 236 0.70 4.42 -9.68
N ASP A 237 0.48 5.37 -8.76
CA ASP A 237 0.51 5.07 -7.32
C ASP A 237 -0.73 4.31 -6.82
N PRO A 238 -1.97 4.70 -7.16
CA PRO A 238 -3.16 3.92 -6.81
C PRO A 238 -3.10 2.46 -7.27
N SER A 239 -2.43 2.17 -8.40
CA SER A 239 -2.35 0.81 -8.91
C SER A 239 -1.42 -0.11 -8.09
N TRP A 240 -0.25 0.34 -7.62
CA TRP A 240 0.57 -0.50 -6.74
C TRP A 240 0.00 -0.58 -5.32
N ILE A 241 -0.68 0.48 -4.85
CA ILE A 241 -1.43 0.44 -3.59
C ILE A 241 -2.52 -0.63 -3.66
N LEU A 242 -3.34 -0.64 -4.72
CA LEU A 242 -4.35 -1.68 -4.92
C LEU A 242 -3.70 -3.06 -5.04
N GLY A 243 -2.62 -3.18 -5.81
CA GLY A 243 -1.88 -4.43 -6.00
C GLY A 243 -1.38 -5.06 -4.70
N LEU A 244 -0.84 -4.26 -3.76
CA LEU A 244 -0.47 -4.71 -2.41
C LEU A 244 -1.69 -5.27 -1.64
N ASN A 245 -2.80 -4.54 -1.66
CA ASN A 245 -4.02 -4.90 -0.94
C ASN A 245 -4.71 -6.13 -1.53
N TRP A 246 -4.66 -6.30 -2.85
CA TRP A 246 -5.17 -7.48 -3.54
C TRP A 246 -4.28 -8.70 -3.29
N ALA A 247 -2.95 -8.57 -3.45
CA ALA A 247 -1.99 -9.65 -3.19
C ALA A 247 -2.08 -10.20 -1.75
N SER A 248 -2.34 -9.32 -0.77
CA SER A 248 -2.58 -9.72 0.62
C SER A 248 -3.86 -10.56 0.79
N ASN A 249 -4.93 -10.23 0.07
CA ASN A 249 -6.20 -10.95 0.15
C ASN A 249 -6.14 -12.33 -0.53
N GLU A 250 -5.34 -12.47 -1.58
CA GLU A 250 -5.12 -13.71 -2.32
C GLU A 250 -4.00 -14.60 -1.70
N GLY A 251 -3.35 -14.16 -0.63
CA GLY A 251 -2.37 -14.95 0.11
C GLY A 251 -1.00 -15.08 -0.57
N PHE A 252 -0.58 -14.08 -1.35
CA PHE A 252 0.71 -14.07 -2.05
C PHE A 252 1.90 -14.19 -1.08
N ARG A 253 2.96 -14.86 -1.53
CA ARG A 253 4.21 -15.03 -0.75
C ARG A 253 5.20 -13.93 -1.09
N TRP A 254 5.42 -13.01 -0.15
CA TRP A 254 6.41 -11.93 -0.28
C TRP A 254 7.81 -12.53 -0.49
N GLY A 255 8.54 -11.98 -1.46
CA GLY A 255 9.85 -12.48 -1.87
C GLY A 255 9.82 -13.66 -2.84
N GLN A 256 8.65 -14.22 -3.17
CA GLN A 256 8.51 -15.30 -4.16
C GLN A 256 7.53 -14.90 -5.27
N ASP A 257 6.26 -14.72 -4.92
CA ASP A 257 5.21 -14.33 -5.86
C ASP A 257 5.13 -12.80 -6.04
N PHE A 258 5.66 -12.05 -5.08
CA PHE A 258 5.55 -10.60 -5.01
C PHE A 258 6.86 -9.97 -4.47
N VAL A 259 7.46 -9.06 -5.25
CA VAL A 259 8.74 -8.40 -4.95
C VAL A 259 8.57 -6.89 -5.15
N PHE A 260 8.46 -6.16 -4.04
CA PHE A 260 8.23 -4.72 -4.04
C PHE A 260 8.90 -4.03 -2.83
N THR A 261 8.86 -2.69 -2.77
CA THR A 261 9.46 -1.90 -1.67
C THR A 261 8.78 -2.10 -0.32
N TYR A 262 7.53 -2.57 -0.32
CA TYR A 262 6.73 -2.81 0.89
C TYR A 262 6.68 -4.31 1.24
N GLY A 263 6.77 -4.61 2.53
CA GLY A 263 6.66 -5.97 3.06
C GLY A 263 5.23 -6.34 3.47
N PRO A 264 5.02 -7.48 4.16
CA PRO A 264 3.68 -7.97 4.48
C PRO A 264 2.89 -7.09 5.47
N TYR A 265 3.54 -6.13 6.14
CA TYR A 265 2.89 -5.14 7.03
C TYR A 265 2.64 -3.78 6.34
N TYR A 266 2.68 -3.71 5.01
CA TYR A 266 2.47 -2.48 4.22
C TYR A 266 1.20 -1.70 4.61
N TRP A 267 0.16 -2.39 5.10
CA TRP A 267 -1.12 -1.83 5.52
C TRP A 267 -1.02 -0.89 6.73
N LEU A 268 0.12 -0.85 7.44
CA LEU A 268 0.44 0.18 8.42
C LEU A 268 0.75 1.56 7.80
N MET A 269 0.93 1.63 6.49
CA MET A 269 1.18 2.88 5.74
C MET A 269 0.13 3.14 4.67
N VAL A 270 -0.25 2.12 3.89
CA VAL A 270 -1.16 2.25 2.75
C VAL A 270 -2.29 1.19 2.76
N PRO A 271 -3.09 1.14 3.85
CA PRO A 271 -4.28 0.29 3.88
C PRO A 271 -5.32 0.82 2.89
N ASN A 272 -6.04 -0.08 2.23
CA ASN A 272 -7.13 0.26 1.32
C ASN A 272 -8.39 -0.54 1.70
N LEU A 273 -9.57 -0.02 1.34
CA LEU A 273 -10.88 -0.62 1.58
C LEU A 273 -11.01 -2.07 1.06
N LEU A 274 -10.20 -2.46 0.07
CA LEU A 274 -10.13 -3.83 -0.46
C LEU A 274 -9.75 -4.87 0.60
N LEU A 275 -8.99 -4.52 1.64
CA LEU A 275 -8.59 -5.46 2.69
C LEU A 275 -9.77 -6.16 3.36
N ARG A 276 -9.58 -7.44 3.72
CA ARG A 276 -10.52 -8.16 4.57
C ARG A 276 -10.74 -7.42 5.89
N GLN A 277 -11.99 -7.34 6.33
CA GLN A 277 -12.43 -6.58 7.50
C GLN A 277 -11.64 -6.89 8.81
N PRO A 278 -11.29 -8.14 9.17
CA PRO A 278 -10.42 -8.41 10.33
C PRO A 278 -9.02 -7.79 10.20
N VAL A 279 -8.47 -7.74 8.98
CA VAL A 279 -7.17 -7.13 8.69
C VAL A 279 -7.26 -5.61 8.74
N LEU A 280 -8.36 -5.01 8.30
CA LEU A 280 -8.62 -3.57 8.50
C LEU A 280 -8.69 -3.19 9.98
N LEU A 281 -9.34 -4.00 10.82
CA LEU A 281 -9.42 -3.78 12.26
C LEU A 281 -8.08 -3.96 12.97
N LEU A 282 -7.32 -5.00 12.60
CA LEU A 282 -5.95 -5.19 13.07
C LEU A 282 -5.05 -4.03 12.64
N SER A 283 -5.17 -3.58 11.39
CA SER A 283 -4.42 -2.47 10.83
C SER A 283 -4.69 -1.17 11.59
N PHE A 284 -5.97 -0.82 11.76
CA PHE A 284 -6.42 0.31 12.56
C PHE A 284 -5.89 0.26 14.00
N GLY A 285 -6.15 -0.86 14.71
CA GLY A 285 -5.77 -1.03 16.11
C GLY A 285 -4.26 -1.00 16.34
N LEU A 286 -3.48 -1.67 15.47
CA LEU A 286 -2.03 -1.67 15.56
C LEU A 286 -1.44 -0.30 15.24
N THR A 287 -1.98 0.40 14.24
CA THR A 287 -1.57 1.77 13.88
C THR A 287 -1.81 2.75 15.03
N LEU A 288 -2.99 2.72 15.65
CA LEU A 288 -3.29 3.51 16.86
C LEU A 288 -2.35 3.17 18.02
N LEU A 289 -2.05 1.89 18.23
CA LEU A 289 -1.18 1.42 19.32
C LEU A 289 0.26 1.91 19.13
N ILE A 290 0.88 1.69 17.97
CA ILE A 290 2.28 2.09 17.71
C ILE A 290 2.43 3.61 17.67
N PHE A 291 1.46 4.33 17.12
CA PHE A 291 1.45 5.79 17.11
C PHE A 291 1.28 6.36 18.52
N GLY A 292 0.25 5.95 19.26
CA GLY A 292 -0.03 6.41 20.61
C GLY A 292 1.12 6.11 21.59
N PHE A 293 1.76 4.95 21.46
CA PHE A 293 2.97 4.61 22.20
C PHE A 293 4.13 5.56 21.90
N SER A 294 4.39 5.82 20.62
CA SER A 294 5.52 6.65 20.17
C SER A 294 5.33 8.12 20.50
N ILE A 295 4.14 8.68 20.24
CA ILE A 295 3.75 10.02 20.68
C ILE A 295 3.79 10.12 22.21
N GLY A 296 3.37 9.10 22.96
CA GLY A 296 3.48 9.07 24.42
C GLY A 296 4.92 9.18 24.93
N ILE A 297 5.89 8.57 24.24
CA ILE A 297 7.33 8.70 24.55
C ILE A 297 7.83 10.13 24.28
N ILE A 298 7.45 10.70 23.13
CA ILE A 298 7.83 12.04 22.67
C ILE A 298 7.25 13.11 23.61
N VAL A 299 5.93 13.09 23.85
CA VAL A 299 5.19 14.01 24.74
C VAL A 299 5.73 13.93 26.17
N ARG A 300 6.01 12.72 26.69
CA ARG A 300 6.61 12.57 28.03
C ARG A 300 8.01 13.18 28.10
N GLN A 301 8.81 13.10 27.04
CA GLN A 301 10.12 13.76 27.00
C GLN A 301 9.99 15.29 26.92
N LEU A 302 9.05 15.81 26.12
CA LEU A 302 8.72 17.25 26.05
C LEU A 302 8.30 17.78 27.43
N LEU A 303 7.36 17.11 28.12
CA LEU A 303 6.91 17.48 29.46
C LEU A 303 8.00 17.39 30.53
N ASN A 304 8.94 16.45 30.42
CA ASN A 304 10.11 16.40 31.29
C ASN A 304 11.05 17.59 31.06
N GLN A 305 11.29 18.00 29.81
CA GLN A 305 12.12 19.18 29.52
C GLN A 305 11.45 20.48 29.99
N LEU A 306 10.15 20.63 29.75
CA LEU A 306 9.33 21.77 30.21
C LEU A 306 9.50 22.03 31.71
N ARG A 307 9.51 20.96 32.52
CA ARG A 307 9.72 21.01 33.98
C ARG A 307 11.14 21.39 34.37
N ALA A 308 12.11 21.09 33.53
CA ALA A 308 13.52 21.23 33.84
C ALA A 308 14.12 22.59 33.47
N ASN A 309 13.49 23.37 32.56
CA ASN A 309 13.96 24.71 32.21
C ASN A 309 12.85 25.59 31.58
N ARG A 310 12.53 26.74 32.22
CA ARG A 310 11.51 27.70 31.73
C ARG A 310 11.79 28.26 30.32
N LEU A 311 13.06 28.40 29.91
CA LEU A 311 13.42 28.84 28.55
C LEU A 311 13.11 27.79 27.47
N THR A 312 12.77 26.56 27.84
CA THR A 312 12.32 25.53 26.89
C THR A 312 10.82 25.57 26.62
N VAL A 313 10.05 26.37 27.36
CA VAL A 313 8.58 26.42 27.27
C VAL A 313 8.07 26.83 25.89
N PRO A 314 8.44 27.99 25.31
CA PRO A 314 7.93 28.38 23.99
C PRO A 314 8.37 27.41 22.88
N ILE A 315 9.60 26.89 22.95
CA ILE A 315 10.11 25.94 21.96
C ILE A 315 9.38 24.60 22.07
N ALA A 316 9.23 24.03 23.26
CA ALA A 316 8.52 22.77 23.43
C ALA A 316 7.01 22.90 23.16
N ALA A 317 6.39 24.05 23.42
CA ALA A 317 5.01 24.34 23.01
C ALA A 317 4.87 24.41 21.48
N LEU A 318 5.83 25.06 20.80
CA LEU A 318 5.86 25.11 19.33
C LEU A 318 6.14 23.73 18.71
N LEU A 319 7.09 22.95 19.24
CA LEU A 319 7.35 21.59 18.77
C LEU A 319 6.17 20.65 19.04
N LEU A 320 5.45 20.81 20.16
CA LEU A 320 4.17 20.14 20.37
C LEU A 320 3.17 20.54 19.28
N LEU A 321 2.92 21.84 19.09
CA LEU A 321 2.00 22.35 18.07
C LEU A 321 2.32 21.77 16.68
N LEU A 322 3.60 21.69 16.31
CA LEU A 322 4.02 21.15 15.01
C LEU A 322 3.89 19.63 14.91
N LEU A 323 4.01 18.88 16.02
CA LEU A 323 3.61 17.47 16.08
C LEU A 323 2.10 17.26 15.87
N PHE A 324 1.26 18.27 16.12
CA PHE A 324 -0.16 18.20 15.74
C PHE A 324 -0.38 18.62 14.27
N LEU A 325 0.26 19.71 13.82
CA LEU A 325 -0.10 20.41 12.57
C LEU A 325 0.68 20.03 11.30
N ALA A 326 1.91 19.51 11.38
CA ALA A 326 2.73 19.23 10.18
C ALA A 326 2.40 17.87 9.54
N ASP A 327 2.55 17.71 8.23
CA ASP A 327 2.10 16.51 7.50
C ASP A 327 3.13 15.34 7.47
N TYR A 328 3.67 14.94 8.62
CA TYR A 328 4.56 13.76 8.73
C TYR A 328 3.81 12.41 8.76
N SER A 329 4.46 11.32 8.35
CA SER A 329 3.85 9.98 8.37
C SER A 329 3.85 9.35 9.77
N VAL A 330 2.93 8.41 10.01
CA VAL A 330 2.88 7.65 11.28
C VAL A 330 4.24 7.01 11.61
N MET A 331 4.93 6.50 10.59
CA MET A 331 6.21 5.81 10.74
C MET A 331 7.32 6.76 11.21
N ASP A 332 7.29 8.04 10.83
CA ASP A 332 8.30 9.03 11.27
C ASP A 332 8.23 9.26 12.78
N ALA A 333 7.01 9.35 13.33
CA ALA A 333 6.80 9.42 14.77
C ALA A 333 7.24 8.12 15.48
N VAL A 334 7.01 6.95 14.87
CA VAL A 334 7.50 5.66 15.41
C VAL A 334 9.02 5.61 15.44
N VAL A 335 9.69 6.02 14.35
CA VAL A 335 11.16 6.08 14.25
C VAL A 335 11.75 7.04 15.29
N VAL A 336 11.15 8.19 15.56
CA VAL A 336 11.60 9.11 16.63
C VAL A 336 11.28 8.58 18.02
N GLY A 337 10.18 7.84 18.20
CA GLY A 337 9.92 7.05 19.41
C GLY A 337 11.04 6.04 19.68
N VAL A 338 11.42 5.26 18.66
CA VAL A 338 12.52 4.29 18.68
C VAL A 338 13.86 4.97 19.00
N LEU A 339 14.19 6.10 18.36
CA LEU A 339 15.40 6.88 18.64
C LEU A 339 15.51 7.21 20.14
N LEU A 340 14.43 7.74 20.73
CA LEU A 340 14.38 8.08 22.16
C LEU A 340 14.48 6.84 23.06
N LEU A 341 13.93 5.71 22.64
CA LEU A 341 14.08 4.43 23.37
C LEU A 341 15.50 3.89 23.29
N LEU A 342 16.17 3.92 22.13
CA LEU A 342 17.55 3.44 21.96
C LEU A 342 18.55 4.28 22.75
N VAL A 343 18.44 5.61 22.74
CA VAL A 343 19.34 6.47 23.53
C VAL A 343 19.16 6.21 25.04
N ARG A 344 17.92 6.12 25.54
CA ARG A 344 17.66 5.77 26.94
C ARG A 344 18.04 4.33 27.28
N GLY A 345 17.92 3.42 26.32
CA GLY A 345 18.14 1.98 26.48
C GLY A 345 19.58 1.61 26.84
N ARG A 346 20.56 2.44 26.48
CA ARG A 346 21.99 2.27 26.83
C ARG A 346 22.24 2.03 28.32
N HIS A 347 21.51 2.74 29.18
CA HIS A 347 21.69 2.68 30.63
C HIS A 347 20.49 2.08 31.38
N SER A 348 19.53 1.48 30.67
CA SER A 348 18.21 1.17 31.21
C SER A 348 17.81 -0.31 31.09
N HIS A 349 16.68 -0.66 31.69
CA HIS A 349 16.19 -2.03 31.69
C HIS A 349 15.69 -2.45 30.31
N TYR A 350 16.18 -3.61 29.84
CA TYR A 350 15.82 -4.27 28.58
C TYR A 350 14.31 -4.21 28.24
N LEU A 351 13.44 -4.57 29.18
CA LEU A 351 11.99 -4.68 28.95
C LEU A 351 11.29 -3.36 28.61
N SER A 352 11.80 -2.20 29.05
CA SER A 352 11.13 -0.91 28.86
C SER A 352 11.71 -0.06 27.73
N HIS A 353 12.84 -0.47 27.13
CA HIS A 353 13.54 0.31 26.11
C HIS A 353 14.04 -0.57 24.96
N THR A 354 14.97 -1.48 25.23
CA THR A 354 15.61 -2.33 24.21
C THR A 354 14.60 -3.23 23.51
N LEU A 355 13.73 -3.90 24.26
CA LEU A 355 12.68 -4.78 23.75
C LEU A 355 11.72 -4.03 22.80
N PRO A 356 10.99 -2.98 23.23
CA PRO A 356 10.08 -2.27 22.33
C PRO A 356 10.79 -1.58 21.16
N ALA A 357 12.00 -1.04 21.33
CA ALA A 357 12.74 -0.43 20.22
C ALA A 357 13.09 -1.44 19.13
N ALA A 358 13.62 -2.62 19.50
CA ALA A 358 13.99 -3.66 18.56
C ALA A 358 12.77 -4.31 17.88
N THR A 359 11.67 -4.53 18.61
CA THR A 359 10.41 -5.02 18.04
C THR A 359 9.81 -4.03 17.04
N LEU A 360 9.81 -2.72 17.36
CA LEU A 360 9.32 -1.69 16.43
C LEU A 360 10.21 -1.57 15.18
N LEU A 361 11.54 -1.66 15.33
CA LEU A 361 12.45 -1.71 14.18
C LEU A 361 12.22 -2.94 13.30
N ALA A 362 11.95 -4.11 13.89
CA ALA A 362 11.62 -5.32 13.15
C ALA A 362 10.30 -5.16 12.39
N LEU A 363 9.26 -4.59 13.02
CA LEU A 363 7.99 -4.28 12.36
C LEU A 363 8.18 -3.30 11.20
N LEU A 364 8.85 -2.17 11.42
CA LEU A 364 9.15 -1.18 10.38
C LEU A 364 9.91 -1.80 9.19
N SER A 365 10.88 -2.69 9.47
CA SER A 365 11.64 -3.43 8.45
C SER A 365 10.77 -4.33 7.57
N LEU A 366 9.63 -4.80 8.08
CA LEU A 366 8.64 -5.61 7.35
C LEU A 366 7.44 -4.78 6.81
N THR A 367 7.38 -3.49 7.13
CA THR A 367 6.43 -2.53 6.54
C THR A 367 6.98 -2.01 5.22
N LYS A 368 8.18 -1.41 5.23
CA LYS A 368 8.84 -0.82 4.04
C LYS A 368 10.36 -1.08 4.13
N PHE A 369 10.95 -1.62 3.06
CA PHE A 369 12.34 -2.08 3.06
C PHE A 369 13.36 -0.93 3.30
N SER A 370 12.99 0.33 3.03
CA SER A 370 13.83 1.46 3.40
C SER A 370 14.10 1.54 4.91
N TYR A 371 13.12 1.17 5.76
CA TYR A 371 13.31 1.11 7.21
C TYR A 371 14.17 -0.08 7.68
N PHE A 372 14.36 -1.13 6.87
CA PHE A 372 15.35 -2.17 7.17
C PHE A 372 16.77 -1.59 7.20
N ALA A 373 17.10 -0.72 6.24
CA ALA A 373 18.38 0.01 6.24
C ALA A 373 18.50 0.95 7.45
N VAL A 374 17.43 1.65 7.85
CA VAL A 374 17.41 2.46 9.07
C VAL A 374 17.67 1.60 10.30
N ALA A 375 16.95 0.49 10.44
CA ALA A 375 17.06 -0.43 11.56
C ALA A 375 18.50 -0.94 11.72
N LEU A 376 19.12 -1.43 10.65
CA LEU A 376 20.50 -1.91 10.69
C LEU A 376 21.47 -0.82 11.17
N VAL A 377 21.42 0.39 10.59
CA VAL A 377 22.33 1.48 10.98
C VAL A 377 22.08 1.92 12.43
N MET A 378 20.82 2.07 12.84
CA MET A 378 20.48 2.43 14.23
C MET A 378 20.95 1.37 15.23
N LEU A 379 20.78 0.08 14.92
CA LEU A 379 21.22 -1.02 15.77
C LEU A 379 22.74 -1.14 15.82
N ILE A 380 23.46 -0.91 14.72
CA ILE A 380 24.93 -0.85 14.68
C ILE A 380 25.43 0.31 15.55
N VAL A 381 24.92 1.53 15.37
CA VAL A 381 25.33 2.71 16.15
C VAL A 381 25.01 2.54 17.64
N HIS A 382 23.83 2.01 17.97
CA HIS A 382 23.46 1.69 19.36
C HIS A 382 24.36 0.60 19.97
N SER A 383 24.71 -0.42 19.19
CA SER A 383 25.62 -1.49 19.63
C SER A 383 27.02 -0.95 19.90
N LEU A 384 27.57 -0.14 18.99
CA LEU A 384 28.86 0.52 19.15
C LEU A 384 28.89 1.40 20.40
N ALA A 385 27.82 2.17 20.65
CA ALA A 385 27.69 2.97 21.87
C ALA A 385 27.81 2.10 23.14
N CYS A 386 26.99 1.05 23.26
CA CYS A 386 27.00 0.17 24.44
C CYS A 386 28.33 -0.58 24.61
N VAL A 387 29.00 -0.97 23.52
CA VAL A 387 30.32 -1.62 23.56
C VAL A 387 31.40 -0.64 24.05
N THR A 388 31.35 0.64 23.66
CA THR A 388 32.28 1.64 24.23
C THR A 388 32.07 1.89 25.73
N GLU A 389 30.90 1.54 26.26
CA GLU A 389 30.55 1.56 27.69
C GLU A 389 30.83 0.23 28.40
N ARG A 390 31.40 -0.75 27.67
CA ARG A 390 31.73 -2.11 28.13
C ARG A 390 30.52 -3.00 28.47
N ASP A 391 29.30 -2.65 28.06
CA ASP A 391 28.14 -3.56 28.15
C ASP A 391 27.86 -4.27 26.82
N VAL A 392 28.45 -5.45 26.66
CA VAL A 392 28.21 -6.34 25.50
C VAL A 392 26.86 -7.07 25.55
N ARG A 393 26.15 -7.05 26.69
CA ARG A 393 24.87 -7.77 26.87
C ARG A 393 23.71 -7.03 26.21
N VAL A 394 23.75 -5.69 26.18
CA VAL A 394 22.72 -4.87 25.50
C VAL A 394 22.73 -5.10 23.98
N PRO A 395 23.87 -5.06 23.26
CA PRO A 395 23.97 -5.45 21.85
C PRO A 395 23.41 -6.85 21.56
N ILE A 396 23.86 -7.88 22.30
CA ILE A 396 23.39 -9.26 22.10
C ILE A 396 21.86 -9.32 22.23
N ARG A 397 21.31 -8.68 23.27
CA ARG A 397 19.86 -8.61 23.49
C ARG A 397 19.13 -7.88 22.37
N VAL A 398 19.59 -6.71 21.93
CA VAL A 398 18.89 -5.91 20.90
C VAL A 398 18.84 -6.65 19.55
N TRP A 399 19.93 -7.31 19.17
CA TRP A 399 19.98 -8.12 17.94
C TRP A 399 19.13 -9.39 18.05
N LEU A 400 19.19 -10.11 19.17
CA LEU A 400 18.32 -11.28 19.39
C LEU A 400 16.84 -10.89 19.40
N THR A 401 16.46 -9.75 20.01
CA THR A 401 15.09 -9.24 19.92
C THR A 401 14.72 -8.90 18.47
N TYR A 402 15.55 -8.15 17.76
CA TYR A 402 15.25 -7.72 16.39
C TYR A 402 15.06 -8.90 15.44
N LEU A 403 15.97 -9.89 15.49
CA LEU A 403 15.91 -11.09 14.66
C LEU A 403 14.74 -12.00 15.04
N SER A 404 14.51 -12.26 16.33
CA SER A 404 13.38 -13.09 16.76
C SER A 404 12.03 -12.42 16.49
N ALA A 405 11.89 -11.11 16.75
CA ALA A 405 10.70 -10.35 16.40
C ALA A 405 10.46 -10.32 14.88
N GLY A 406 11.51 -10.15 14.06
CA GLY A 406 11.39 -10.20 12.60
C GLY A 406 10.87 -11.55 12.10
N VAL A 407 11.42 -12.66 12.59
CA VAL A 407 10.95 -14.00 12.23
C VAL A 407 9.53 -14.27 12.75
N LEU A 408 9.21 -13.89 13.99
CA LEU A 408 7.88 -14.09 14.56
C LEU A 408 6.81 -13.25 13.85
N LEU A 409 7.11 -12.00 13.48
CA LEU A 409 6.22 -11.15 12.70
C LEU A 409 6.05 -11.68 11.26
N TRP A 410 7.13 -12.14 10.62
CA TRP A 410 7.06 -12.77 9.30
C TRP A 410 6.11 -13.99 9.29
N LEU A 411 6.26 -14.87 10.28
CA LEU A 411 5.38 -16.03 10.46
C LEU A 411 3.94 -15.62 10.84
N ALA A 412 3.76 -14.60 11.68
CA ALA A 412 2.44 -14.09 12.06
C ALA A 412 1.69 -13.44 10.87
N ALA A 413 2.40 -12.96 9.86
CA ALA A 413 1.83 -12.53 8.58
C ALA A 413 1.54 -13.68 7.60
N GLY A 414 1.63 -14.94 8.05
CA GLY A 414 1.40 -16.14 7.24
C GLY A 414 2.49 -16.45 6.22
N GLN A 415 3.65 -15.77 6.28
CA GLN A 415 4.65 -15.83 5.23
C GLN A 415 5.64 -17.00 5.43
N PRO A 416 6.00 -17.75 4.37
CA PRO A 416 6.90 -18.89 4.48
C PRO A 416 8.36 -18.44 4.67
N LEU A 417 9.14 -19.13 5.52
CA LEU A 417 10.52 -18.74 5.83
C LEU A 417 11.44 -18.57 4.59
N PRO A 418 11.38 -19.39 3.52
CA PRO A 418 12.18 -19.16 2.32
C PRO A 418 11.88 -17.83 1.62
N GLY A 419 10.67 -17.28 1.78
CA GLY A 419 10.29 -15.96 1.24
C GLY A 419 11.07 -14.81 1.87
N LEU A 420 11.56 -14.95 3.10
CA LEU A 420 12.33 -13.90 3.78
C LEU A 420 13.66 -13.59 3.06
N VAL A 421 14.32 -14.61 2.49
CA VAL A 421 15.53 -14.43 1.66
C VAL A 421 15.19 -13.71 0.36
N GLY A 422 14.06 -14.05 -0.26
CA GLY A 422 13.55 -13.37 -1.44
C GLY A 422 13.18 -11.91 -1.17
N TYR A 423 12.54 -11.62 -0.05
CA TYR A 423 12.18 -10.27 0.38
C TYR A 423 13.42 -9.40 0.60
N ILE A 424 14.42 -9.92 1.32
CA ILE A 424 15.67 -9.19 1.58
C ILE A 424 16.44 -8.96 0.27
N THR A 425 16.64 -10.00 -0.54
CA THR A 425 17.42 -9.86 -1.78
C THR A 425 16.72 -9.01 -2.83
N GLY A 426 15.41 -9.20 -3.06
CA GLY A 426 14.61 -8.37 -3.96
C GLY A 426 14.52 -6.91 -3.48
N GLY A 427 14.40 -6.68 -2.18
CA GLY A 427 14.48 -5.35 -1.58
C GLY A 427 15.81 -4.65 -1.85
N PHE A 428 16.94 -5.38 -1.76
CA PHE A 428 18.26 -4.86 -2.12
C PHE A 428 18.40 -4.57 -3.64
N ASP A 429 17.86 -5.42 -4.51
CA ASP A 429 17.87 -5.17 -5.96
C ASP A 429 17.07 -3.92 -6.33
N ILE A 430 15.86 -3.75 -5.76
CA ILE A 430 15.05 -2.54 -5.94
C ILE A 430 15.81 -1.31 -5.40
N ALA A 431 16.26 -1.34 -4.14
CA ALA A 431 16.94 -0.20 -3.52
C ALA A 431 18.24 0.21 -4.24
N SER A 432 18.98 -0.76 -4.79
CA SER A 432 20.22 -0.51 -5.54
C SER A 432 20.00 -0.05 -6.98
N GLY A 433 18.82 -0.29 -7.58
CA GLY A 433 18.43 0.28 -8.87
C GLY A 433 17.74 1.65 -8.76
N TYR A 434 17.00 1.89 -7.67
CA TYR A 434 16.10 3.03 -7.48
C TYR A 434 16.75 4.41 -7.75
N SER A 435 17.95 4.67 -7.19
CA SER A 435 18.57 6.01 -7.29
C SER A 435 18.90 6.45 -8.71
N GLU A 436 19.21 5.50 -9.60
CA GLU A 436 19.52 5.76 -11.00
C GLU A 436 18.23 5.81 -11.84
N ALA A 437 17.33 4.86 -11.60
CA ALA A 437 16.10 4.69 -12.36
C ALA A 437 15.00 5.72 -12.03
N MET A 438 14.99 6.30 -10.83
CA MET A 438 14.03 7.34 -10.43
C MET A 438 14.60 8.76 -10.43
N ALA A 439 15.86 8.95 -10.85
CA ALA A 439 16.48 10.27 -10.98
C ALA A 439 15.78 11.17 -12.03
N THR A 440 15.10 12.23 -11.60
CA THR A 440 14.68 13.32 -12.49
C THR A 440 15.70 14.47 -12.47
N PRO A 441 15.87 15.26 -13.53
CA PRO A 441 16.80 16.39 -13.50
C PRO A 441 16.32 17.47 -12.52
N LEU A 442 17.25 18.10 -11.81
CA LEU A 442 16.97 19.28 -10.94
C LEU A 442 16.60 20.51 -11.76
N TRP A 443 17.19 20.63 -12.95
CA TRP A 443 16.97 21.71 -13.90
C TRP A 443 16.26 21.14 -15.13
N ASN A 444 15.10 21.66 -15.46
CA ASN A 444 14.35 21.28 -16.65
C ASN A 444 14.34 22.47 -17.61
N GLU A 445 14.94 22.32 -18.78
CA GLU A 445 15.02 23.37 -19.81
C GLU A 445 13.64 23.78 -20.34
N ASN A 446 12.66 22.87 -20.29
CA ASN A 446 11.26 23.16 -20.65
C ASN A 446 10.46 23.82 -19.51
N SER A 447 11.06 24.01 -18.32
CA SER A 447 10.44 24.70 -17.19
C SER A 447 10.90 26.15 -17.11
N THR A 448 10.06 27.03 -16.55
CA THR A 448 10.41 28.44 -16.40
C THR A 448 11.61 28.62 -15.47
N LEU A 449 12.39 29.70 -15.71
CA LEU A 449 13.50 30.08 -14.84
C LEU A 449 13.08 30.20 -13.37
N VAL A 450 11.86 30.65 -13.09
CA VAL A 450 11.29 30.74 -11.74
C VAL A 450 11.16 29.35 -11.10
N VAL A 451 10.58 28.36 -11.80
CA VAL A 451 10.42 27.00 -11.28
C VAL A 451 11.77 26.36 -10.98
N ASN A 452 12.72 26.46 -11.92
CA ASN A 452 14.08 25.95 -11.72
C ASN A 452 14.80 26.67 -10.56
N SER A 453 14.66 27.99 -10.43
CA SER A 453 15.26 28.77 -9.33
C SER A 453 14.69 28.40 -7.96
N VAL A 454 13.36 28.20 -7.88
CA VAL A 454 12.71 27.70 -6.66
C VAL A 454 13.24 26.31 -6.28
N GLY A 455 13.43 25.43 -7.27
CA GLY A 455 14.03 24.12 -7.03
C GLY A 455 15.47 24.17 -6.50
N LEU A 456 16.30 25.05 -7.07
CA LEU A 456 17.66 25.31 -6.60
C LEU A 456 17.68 25.90 -5.18
N LEU A 457 16.74 26.78 -4.83
CA LEU A 457 16.60 27.33 -3.48
C LEU A 457 16.26 26.25 -2.45
N PHE A 458 15.37 25.30 -2.76
CA PHE A 458 15.07 24.17 -1.86
C PHE A 458 16.28 23.25 -1.68
N LEU A 459 17.00 22.92 -2.76
CA LEU A 459 18.24 22.16 -2.67
C LEU A 459 19.30 22.89 -1.82
N ALA A 460 19.49 24.19 -2.02
CA ALA A 460 20.40 25.00 -1.22
C ALA A 460 20.00 25.00 0.26
N ALA A 461 18.70 25.13 0.57
CA ALA A 461 18.19 25.02 1.93
C ALA A 461 18.50 23.63 2.53
N ALA A 462 18.22 22.53 1.82
CA ALA A 462 18.56 21.18 2.29
C ALA A 462 20.06 20.98 2.51
N VAL A 463 20.93 21.51 1.62
CA VAL A 463 22.39 21.45 1.79
C VAL A 463 22.85 22.26 3.00
N ILE A 464 22.32 23.47 3.23
CA ILE A 464 22.62 24.29 4.40
C ILE A 464 22.18 23.57 5.69
N LEU A 465 21.00 22.93 5.67
CA LEU A 465 20.46 22.15 6.78
C LEU A 465 21.35 20.93 7.08
N LEU A 466 21.73 20.15 6.06
CA LEU A 466 22.63 19.00 6.20
C LEU A 466 24.04 19.40 6.64
N ALA A 467 24.58 20.52 6.14
CA ALA A 467 25.86 21.06 6.57
C ALA A 467 25.83 21.54 8.03
N GLY A 468 24.74 22.22 8.44
CA GLY A 468 24.55 22.68 9.81
C GLY A 468 24.43 21.54 10.81
N ILE A 469 23.73 20.45 10.48
CA ILE A 469 23.69 19.27 11.35
C ILE A 469 25.00 18.48 11.33
N GLY A 470 25.73 18.48 10.22
CA GLY A 470 27.10 17.98 10.12
C GLY A 470 28.08 18.75 11.03
N LEU A 471 27.95 20.08 11.10
CA LEU A 471 28.70 20.91 12.03
C LEU A 471 28.30 20.64 13.49
N ILE A 472 27.00 20.44 13.79
CA ILE A 472 26.54 20.01 15.11
C ILE A 472 27.13 18.64 15.50
N LEU A 473 27.17 17.68 14.58
CA LEU A 473 27.83 16.38 14.75
C LEU A 473 29.33 16.52 15.07
N LEU A 474 30.05 17.38 14.35
CA LEU A 474 31.46 17.66 14.59
C LEU A 474 31.70 18.33 15.96
N LEU A 475 30.90 19.34 16.30
CA LEU A 475 30.97 20.01 17.61
C LEU A 475 30.58 19.07 18.76
N ALA A 476 29.64 18.15 18.54
CA ALA A 476 29.27 17.11 19.48
C ALA A 476 30.41 16.09 19.70
N PHE A 477 31.04 15.61 18.62
CA PHE A 477 32.22 14.73 18.68
C PHE A 477 33.31 15.30 19.61
N LEU A 478 33.60 16.59 19.48
CA LEU A 478 34.60 17.31 20.27
C LEU A 478 34.20 17.58 21.73
N LYS A 479 32.97 17.23 22.14
CA LYS A 479 32.44 17.54 23.49
C LYS A 479 31.94 16.32 24.26
N SER A 480 31.27 15.37 23.63
CA SER A 480 30.74 14.17 24.30
C SER A 480 30.45 13.04 23.29
N LYS A 481 30.90 11.83 23.63
CA LYS A 481 30.59 10.62 22.87
C LYS A 481 29.09 10.31 22.88
N ASP A 482 28.37 10.65 23.95
CA ASP A 482 26.93 10.37 24.06
C ASP A 482 26.11 11.16 23.06
N TRP A 483 26.51 12.42 22.89
CA TRP A 483 25.95 13.33 21.90
C TRP A 483 26.28 12.93 20.48
N LEU A 484 27.51 12.50 20.22
CA LEU A 484 27.89 11.90 18.94
C LEU A 484 27.00 10.71 18.60
N PHE A 485 26.84 9.74 19.52
CA PHE A 485 25.98 8.57 19.28
C PHE A 485 24.50 8.94 19.09
N ALA A 486 23.99 9.87 19.90
CA ALA A 486 22.61 10.35 19.80
C ALA A 486 22.30 10.99 18.43
N LEU A 487 23.27 11.73 17.84
CA LEU A 487 23.15 12.32 16.51
C LEU A 487 23.46 11.32 15.39
N LEU A 488 24.40 10.39 15.58
CA LEU A 488 24.64 9.30 14.62
C LEU A 488 23.41 8.39 14.45
N LEU A 489 22.57 8.25 15.48
CA LEU A 489 21.30 7.54 15.37
C LEU A 489 20.27 8.27 14.49
N THR A 490 20.43 9.58 14.22
CA THR A 490 19.52 10.32 13.32
C THR A 490 20.00 10.36 11.87
N THR A 491 21.28 10.10 11.60
CA THR A 491 21.84 10.14 10.23
C THR A 491 21.15 9.19 9.23
N PRO A 492 20.76 7.93 9.54
CA PRO A 492 20.09 7.09 8.54
C PRO A 492 18.71 7.63 8.15
N ILE A 493 18.00 8.27 9.09
CA ILE A 493 16.68 8.88 8.84
C ILE A 493 16.85 10.04 7.87
N LEU A 494 17.77 10.96 8.18
CA LEU A 494 18.05 12.15 7.36
C LEU A 494 18.58 11.80 5.97
N PHE A 495 19.41 10.76 5.88
CA PHE A 495 19.93 10.27 4.61
C PHE A 495 18.82 9.72 3.72
N LEU A 496 17.92 8.91 4.27
CA LEU A 496 16.78 8.41 3.50
C LEU A 496 15.78 9.52 3.16
N ALA A 497 15.47 10.42 4.08
CA ALA A 497 14.63 11.60 3.81
C ALA A 497 15.17 12.40 2.60
N PHE A 498 16.49 12.64 2.59
CA PHE A 498 17.13 13.34 1.48
C PHE A 498 17.04 12.56 0.17
N LYS A 499 17.23 11.23 0.21
CA LYS A 499 17.11 10.38 -0.98
C LYS A 499 15.67 10.29 -1.50
N GLU A 500 14.68 10.10 -0.62
CA GLU A 500 13.25 10.14 -0.98
C GLU A 500 12.90 11.48 -1.63
N GLY A 501 13.32 12.62 -1.04
CA GLY A 501 12.92 13.93 -1.52
C GLY A 501 13.68 14.51 -2.72
N TYR A 502 14.92 14.08 -2.99
CA TYR A 502 15.75 14.68 -4.04
C TYR A 502 16.15 13.74 -5.18
N ILE A 503 15.90 12.42 -5.12
CA ILE A 503 16.11 11.51 -6.27
C ILE A 503 15.09 11.84 -7.36
N ARG A 504 13.80 11.61 -7.09
CA ARG A 504 12.72 12.09 -7.93
C ARG A 504 12.37 13.49 -7.44
N PHE A 505 12.95 14.49 -8.06
CA PHE A 505 12.75 15.88 -7.68
C PHE A 505 11.42 16.39 -8.26
N ASP A 506 10.42 16.48 -7.40
CA ASP A 506 9.12 17.14 -7.63
C ASP A 506 8.56 17.68 -6.30
N ARG A 507 7.43 18.39 -6.38
CA ARG A 507 6.82 19.09 -5.22
C ARG A 507 6.45 18.15 -4.06
N ILE A 508 6.01 16.93 -4.35
CA ILE A 508 5.53 15.98 -3.34
C ILE A 508 6.73 15.39 -2.61
N HIS A 509 7.74 14.95 -3.37
CA HIS A 509 8.92 14.32 -2.80
C HIS A 509 9.76 15.32 -1.98
N PHE A 510 10.02 16.54 -2.47
CA PHE A 510 10.85 17.46 -1.68
C PHE A 510 10.17 17.92 -0.39
N SER A 511 8.83 18.00 -0.32
CA SER A 511 8.14 18.38 0.94
C SER A 511 8.30 17.30 2.00
N GLN A 512 8.24 16.01 1.61
CA GLN A 512 8.50 14.86 2.49
C GLN A 512 9.87 14.94 3.18
N PHE A 513 10.91 15.44 2.49
CA PHE A 513 12.20 15.69 3.14
C PHE A 513 12.07 16.69 4.31
N PHE A 514 11.37 17.80 4.12
CA PHE A 514 11.19 18.82 5.16
C PHE A 514 10.25 18.36 6.30
N GLU A 515 9.22 17.58 5.97
CA GLU A 515 8.34 16.90 6.94
C GLU A 515 9.12 15.93 7.82
N GLN A 516 9.94 15.04 7.25
CA GLN A 516 10.79 14.11 8.00
C GLN A 516 11.90 14.85 8.78
N TRP A 517 12.49 15.89 8.19
CA TRP A 517 13.49 16.77 8.82
C TRP A 517 12.96 17.42 10.10
N LEU A 518 11.71 17.87 10.09
CA LEU A 518 11.02 18.39 11.28
C LEU A 518 10.99 17.38 12.43
N VAL A 519 10.56 16.14 12.17
CA VAL A 519 10.45 15.11 13.21
C VAL A 519 11.84 14.74 13.75
N VAL A 520 12.87 14.71 12.90
CA VAL A 520 14.26 14.50 13.34
C VAL A 520 14.75 15.66 14.21
N ILE A 521 14.46 16.92 13.87
CA ILE A 521 14.82 18.07 14.73
C ILE A 521 14.14 17.98 16.09
N ILE A 522 12.87 17.58 16.14
CA ILE A 522 12.16 17.32 17.39
C ILE A 522 12.92 16.25 18.20
N GLY A 523 13.34 15.15 17.56
CA GLY A 523 14.20 14.13 18.16
C GLY A 523 15.52 14.69 18.72
N VAL A 524 16.30 15.42 17.91
CA VAL A 524 17.58 16.01 18.32
C VAL A 524 17.42 17.01 19.47
N TYR A 525 16.40 17.87 19.42
CA TYR A 525 16.06 18.79 20.51
C TYR A 525 15.68 18.03 21.79
N LEU A 526 14.97 16.91 21.67
CA LEU A 526 14.57 16.10 22.82
C LEU A 526 15.73 15.38 23.51
N LEU A 527 16.84 15.20 22.81
CA LEU A 527 18.08 14.63 23.32
C LEU A 527 18.99 15.69 23.99
N ALA A 528 18.66 17.00 23.88
CA ALA A 528 19.61 18.10 24.08
C ALA A 528 19.88 18.61 25.52
N TYR A 529 20.07 17.71 26.50
CA TYR A 529 20.04 18.08 27.92
C TYR A 529 21.11 17.35 28.78
N PRO A 530 22.16 18.02 29.33
CA PRO A 530 22.62 19.42 29.20
C PRO A 530 24.08 19.52 28.63
N TRP A 531 24.88 20.61 28.68
CA TRP A 531 24.69 22.01 29.09
C TRP A 531 25.17 23.05 28.04
N THR A 532 26.39 22.94 27.49
CA THR A 532 27.10 24.08 26.84
C THR A 532 26.93 24.24 25.33
N ALA A 533 26.72 23.18 24.54
CA ALA A 533 26.50 23.29 23.08
C ALA A 533 25.10 23.86 22.69
N ARG A 534 24.29 24.26 23.69
CA ARG A 534 22.84 24.44 23.55
C ARG A 534 22.40 25.62 22.70
N LEU A 535 23.07 26.77 22.77
CA LEU A 535 22.62 27.97 22.04
C LEU A 535 22.72 27.77 20.53
N PHE A 536 23.82 27.16 20.06
CA PHE A 536 24.00 26.84 18.64
C PHE A 536 23.00 25.78 18.16
N VAL A 537 22.86 24.66 18.88
CA VAL A 537 21.90 23.59 18.52
C VAL A 537 20.45 24.10 18.54
N ARG A 538 20.06 24.95 19.51
CA ARG A 538 18.71 25.52 19.59
C ARG A 538 18.47 26.62 18.56
N GLY A 539 19.45 27.48 18.30
CA GLY A 539 19.37 28.51 17.27
C GLY A 539 19.29 27.90 15.88
N PHE A 540 20.10 26.87 15.60
CA PHE A 540 20.03 26.09 14.37
C PHE A 540 18.72 25.31 14.24
N ALA A 541 18.26 24.64 15.30
CA ALA A 541 16.96 23.98 15.31
C ALA A 541 15.82 24.98 15.07
N GLY A 542 15.85 26.18 15.67
CA GLY A 542 14.87 27.23 15.47
C GLY A 542 14.90 27.83 14.06
N LEU A 543 16.08 28.11 13.50
CA LEU A 543 16.23 28.57 12.11
C LEU A 543 15.73 27.50 11.13
N SER A 544 16.10 26.24 11.37
CA SER A 544 15.63 25.10 10.60
C SER A 544 14.12 24.94 10.70
N LEU A 545 13.53 25.22 11.87
CA LEU A 545 12.09 25.18 12.10
C LEU A 545 11.36 26.27 11.29
N VAL A 546 11.89 27.49 11.26
CA VAL A 546 11.37 28.59 10.45
C VAL A 546 11.50 28.28 8.95
N ALA A 547 12.65 27.78 8.51
CA ALA A 547 12.85 27.34 7.12
C ALA A 547 11.88 26.21 6.73
N THR A 548 11.63 25.27 7.63
CA THR A 548 10.70 24.15 7.42
C THR A 548 9.25 24.63 7.40
N LEU A 549 8.88 25.57 8.27
CA LEU A 549 7.56 26.21 8.32
C LEU A 549 7.21 27.05 7.10
N ALA A 550 8.21 27.56 6.38
CA ALA A 550 8.01 28.27 5.12
C ALA A 550 7.73 27.32 3.93
N ILE A 551 7.84 26.00 4.14
CA ILE A 551 7.83 24.98 3.06
C ILE A 551 6.74 23.93 3.27
N ILE A 552 6.54 23.46 4.51
CA ILE A 552 5.52 22.47 4.84
C ILE A 552 4.12 23.03 4.61
N GLY A 553 3.28 22.27 3.91
CA GLY A 553 1.84 22.50 3.88
C GLY A 553 1.20 22.08 5.20
N PHE A 554 0.42 22.96 5.81
CA PHE A 554 -0.48 22.56 6.89
C PHE A 554 -1.68 21.80 6.30
N ARG A 555 -1.70 20.49 6.46
CA ARG A 555 -2.86 19.67 6.07
C ARG A 555 -3.88 19.69 7.20
N ALA A 556 -5.07 20.18 6.91
CA ALA A 556 -6.19 20.05 7.84
C ALA A 556 -6.47 18.55 8.07
N PRO A 557 -6.82 18.10 9.28
CA PRO A 557 -7.15 16.70 9.52
C PRO A 557 -8.31 16.23 8.63
N HIS A 558 -7.99 15.41 7.62
CA HIS A 558 -8.98 14.78 6.77
C HIS A 558 -9.49 13.51 7.46
N TYR A 559 -10.46 13.68 8.33
CA TYR A 559 -11.20 12.53 8.85
C TYR A 559 -11.97 11.88 7.70
N SER A 560 -11.70 10.60 7.42
CA SER A 560 -12.63 9.80 6.62
C SER A 560 -13.96 9.76 7.36
N ALA A 561 -14.97 10.48 6.83
CA ALA A 561 -16.15 10.91 7.57
C ALA A 561 -17.05 9.78 8.14
N ASP A 562 -16.74 8.53 7.78
CA ASP A 562 -17.48 7.35 8.21
C ASP A 562 -16.54 6.13 8.31
N LEU A 563 -15.71 6.11 9.38
CA LEU A 563 -14.93 4.94 9.79
C LEU A 563 -15.83 3.78 10.26
N ALA A 564 -17.00 4.08 10.84
CA ALA A 564 -17.93 3.06 11.30
C ALA A 564 -18.48 2.22 10.12
N GLY A 565 -18.84 2.87 9.02
CA GLY A 565 -19.24 2.22 7.77
C GLY A 565 -18.08 1.56 7.02
N VAL A 566 -16.84 2.05 7.12
CA VAL A 566 -15.66 1.30 6.64
C VAL A 566 -15.55 -0.07 7.29
N PHE A 567 -15.80 -0.15 8.60
CA PHE A 567 -15.79 -1.40 9.35
C PHE A 567 -17.10 -2.20 9.23
N SER A 568 -18.15 -1.68 8.60
CA SER A 568 -19.36 -2.43 8.27
C SER A 568 -19.18 -3.20 6.97
N ALA A 569 -19.39 -4.51 7.00
CA ALA A 569 -19.22 -5.35 5.81
C ALA A 569 -20.11 -4.90 4.63
N SER A 570 -21.37 -4.53 4.87
CA SER A 570 -22.28 -4.11 3.79
C SER A 570 -21.85 -2.78 3.17
N VAL A 571 -21.53 -1.77 4.00
CA VAL A 571 -21.11 -0.45 3.52
C VAL A 571 -19.74 -0.52 2.82
N ARG A 572 -18.85 -1.42 3.27
CA ARG A 572 -17.59 -1.72 2.57
C ARG A 572 -17.85 -2.27 1.17
N GLU A 573 -18.73 -3.27 1.01
CA GLU A 573 -19.09 -3.82 -0.31
C GLU A 573 -19.78 -2.79 -1.22
N ASP A 574 -20.74 -2.01 -0.69
CA ASP A 574 -21.42 -0.97 -1.47
C ASP A 574 -20.42 0.10 -1.99
N ARG A 575 -19.43 0.48 -1.17
CA ARG A 575 -18.33 1.38 -1.57
C ARG A 575 -17.34 0.74 -2.55
N LEU A 576 -17.03 -0.55 -2.43
CA LEU A 576 -16.17 -1.27 -3.38
C LEU A 576 -16.86 -1.39 -4.75
N LEU A 577 -18.17 -1.61 -4.77
CA LEU A 577 -18.99 -1.58 -5.99
C LEU A 577 -18.98 -0.19 -6.64
N ALA A 578 -19.19 0.88 -5.85
CA ALA A 578 -19.10 2.25 -6.34
C ALA A 578 -17.70 2.59 -6.89
N ALA A 579 -16.63 2.15 -6.21
CA ALA A 579 -15.25 2.30 -6.69
C ALA A 579 -15.01 1.56 -8.02
N ARG A 580 -15.51 0.33 -8.19
CA ARG A 580 -15.46 -0.39 -9.48
C ARG A 580 -16.20 0.37 -10.58
N GLN A 581 -17.40 0.91 -10.30
CA GLN A 581 -18.15 1.70 -11.26
C GLN A 581 -17.39 2.98 -11.67
N GLN A 582 -16.81 3.70 -10.70
CA GLN A 582 -15.97 4.87 -10.97
C GLN A 582 -14.73 4.50 -11.79
N LEU A 583 -14.03 3.42 -11.45
CA LEU A 583 -12.88 2.95 -12.24
C LEU A 583 -13.29 2.57 -13.67
N ARG A 584 -14.42 1.89 -13.89
CA ARG A 584 -14.95 1.61 -15.25
C ARG A 584 -15.24 2.89 -16.03
N ALA A 585 -15.81 3.91 -15.37
CA ALA A 585 -16.09 5.21 -16.00
C ALA A 585 -14.82 6.00 -16.35
N VAL A 586 -13.75 5.90 -15.55
CA VAL A 586 -12.47 6.59 -15.79
C VAL A 586 -11.61 5.84 -16.82
N HIS A 587 -11.56 4.51 -16.76
CA HIS A 587 -10.81 3.70 -17.74
C HIS A 587 -11.49 3.65 -19.11
N GLY A 588 -12.83 3.62 -19.14
CA GLY A 588 -13.60 3.76 -20.37
C GLY A 588 -13.29 2.74 -21.46
N LEU A 589 -13.02 1.47 -21.11
CA LEU A 589 -12.80 0.44 -22.12
C LEU A 589 -14.00 0.34 -23.06
N ASP A 590 -13.73 0.25 -24.36
CA ASP A 590 -14.79 0.10 -25.35
C ASP A 590 -15.50 -1.26 -25.23
N THR A 591 -16.72 -1.32 -25.76
CA THR A 591 -17.57 -2.50 -25.67
C THR A 591 -17.00 -3.72 -26.39
N ALA A 592 -16.15 -3.55 -27.41
CA ALA A 592 -15.57 -4.65 -28.16
C ALA A 592 -14.46 -5.33 -27.34
N LEU A 593 -13.54 -4.56 -26.76
CA LEU A 593 -12.55 -5.06 -25.81
C LEU A 593 -13.21 -5.80 -24.64
N VAL A 594 -14.26 -5.22 -24.05
CA VAL A 594 -14.99 -5.86 -22.94
C VAL A 594 -15.65 -7.19 -23.35
N GLN A 595 -16.06 -7.34 -24.61
CA GLN A 595 -16.57 -8.61 -25.15
C GLN A 595 -15.46 -9.62 -25.49
N GLU A 596 -14.25 -9.16 -25.84
CA GLU A 596 -13.08 -10.01 -26.09
C GLU A 596 -12.38 -10.49 -24.80
N LEU A 597 -12.53 -9.77 -23.70
CA LEU A 597 -12.02 -10.14 -22.38
C LEU A 597 -12.77 -11.34 -21.81
N ASN A 598 -12.03 -12.36 -21.36
CA ASN A 598 -12.63 -13.55 -20.77
C ASN A 598 -12.51 -13.50 -19.24
N ALA A 599 -13.59 -13.19 -18.54
CA ALA A 599 -13.62 -13.11 -17.07
C ALA A 599 -13.29 -14.43 -16.34
N SER A 600 -13.27 -15.58 -17.03
CA SER A 600 -12.84 -16.86 -16.45
C SER A 600 -11.33 -17.14 -16.58
N GLN A 601 -10.59 -16.30 -17.32
CA GLN A 601 -9.17 -16.50 -17.64
C GLN A 601 -8.26 -15.53 -16.89
N SER A 602 -7.09 -16.03 -16.47
CA SER A 602 -6.09 -15.23 -15.74
C SER A 602 -5.54 -14.08 -16.58
N ALA A 603 -5.42 -12.91 -15.96
CA ALA A 603 -5.00 -11.67 -16.61
C ALA A 603 -3.83 -10.98 -15.86
N ASP A 604 -2.96 -10.32 -16.61
CA ASP A 604 -2.04 -9.29 -16.09
C ASP A 604 -2.14 -8.02 -16.95
N VAL A 605 -1.53 -6.93 -16.49
CA VAL A 605 -1.53 -5.64 -17.17
C VAL A 605 -0.13 -5.06 -17.22
N LEU A 606 0.24 -4.52 -18.39
CA LEU A 606 1.45 -3.74 -18.58
C LEU A 606 1.09 -2.33 -19.07
N PRO A 607 1.79 -1.29 -18.57
CA PRO A 607 2.93 -1.36 -17.67
C PRO A 607 2.58 -1.40 -16.17
N TRP A 608 1.43 -0.87 -15.73
CA TRP A 608 1.13 -0.76 -14.28
C TRP A 608 -0.35 -0.67 -13.84
N ASP A 609 -1.34 -0.58 -14.75
CA ASP A 609 -2.73 -0.18 -14.41
C ASP A 609 -3.57 -1.31 -13.77
N ILE A 610 -3.10 -1.90 -12.67
CA ILE A 610 -3.73 -3.04 -11.95
C ILE A 610 -5.18 -2.75 -11.55
N THR A 611 -5.53 -1.48 -11.33
CA THR A 611 -6.91 -1.07 -11.03
C THR A 611 -7.88 -1.37 -12.16
N LEU A 612 -7.42 -1.49 -13.40
CA LEU A 612 -8.23 -1.93 -14.54
C LEU A 612 -8.72 -3.37 -14.36
N LEU A 613 -7.83 -4.29 -13.99
CA LEU A 613 -8.16 -5.70 -13.78
C LEU A 613 -9.19 -5.85 -12.65
N TYR A 614 -9.04 -5.07 -11.59
CA TYR A 614 -10.00 -5.03 -10.48
C TYR A 614 -11.36 -4.42 -10.89
N ALA A 615 -11.35 -3.37 -11.72
CA ALA A 615 -12.55 -2.73 -12.22
C ALA A 615 -13.39 -3.67 -13.07
N TYR A 616 -12.76 -4.45 -13.96
CA TYR A 616 -13.43 -5.40 -14.85
C TYR A 616 -13.50 -6.83 -14.29
N GLU A 617 -13.19 -7.01 -13.00
CA GLU A 617 -13.32 -8.27 -12.25
C GLU A 617 -12.57 -9.46 -12.89
N LEU A 618 -11.41 -9.16 -13.49
CA LEU A 618 -10.55 -10.15 -14.14
C LEU A 618 -9.66 -10.88 -13.11
N PRO A 619 -9.54 -12.22 -13.15
CA PRO A 619 -8.67 -12.97 -12.25
C PRO A 619 -7.19 -12.58 -12.41
N TRP A 620 -6.64 -11.84 -11.44
CA TRP A 620 -5.29 -11.29 -11.55
C TRP A 620 -4.19 -12.32 -11.30
N ARG A 621 -3.30 -12.52 -12.28
CA ARG A 621 -2.07 -13.33 -12.16
C ARG A 621 -0.85 -12.44 -12.43
N PRO A 622 -0.37 -11.69 -11.42
CA PRO A 622 0.76 -10.79 -11.59
C PRO A 622 2.09 -11.50 -11.82
N ARG A 623 3.00 -10.74 -12.44
CA ARG A 623 4.45 -10.94 -12.38
C ARG A 623 5.05 -10.39 -11.06
N PRO A 624 6.15 -10.96 -10.54
CA PRO A 624 6.68 -10.61 -9.22
C PRO A 624 6.94 -9.11 -8.98
N ILE A 625 7.45 -8.37 -9.97
CA ILE A 625 7.56 -6.91 -9.94
C ILE A 625 6.39 -6.33 -10.73
N ILE A 626 5.30 -6.01 -10.01
CA ILE A 626 3.98 -5.69 -10.57
C ILE A 626 3.87 -4.41 -11.41
N GLN A 627 4.92 -3.59 -11.50
CA GLN A 627 4.94 -2.37 -12.31
C GLN A 627 6.24 -2.27 -13.10
N SER A 628 6.16 -2.12 -14.42
CA SER A 628 7.31 -2.25 -15.33
C SER A 628 8.46 -1.32 -14.99
N TYR A 629 8.18 -0.04 -14.69
CA TYR A 629 9.23 0.92 -14.39
C TYR A 629 10.07 0.54 -13.16
N ALA A 630 9.55 -0.29 -12.26
CA ALA A 630 10.18 -0.72 -11.01
C ALA A 630 11.12 -1.93 -11.17
N ALA A 631 11.17 -2.55 -12.36
CA ALA A 631 12.10 -3.63 -12.71
C ALA A 631 13.53 -3.10 -12.96
N PHE A 632 14.05 -2.28 -12.03
CA PHE A 632 15.24 -1.42 -12.19
C PHE A 632 16.58 -2.15 -12.50
N THR A 633 16.59 -3.47 -12.65
CA THR A 633 17.81 -4.27 -12.82
C THR A 633 17.54 -5.54 -13.62
N THR A 634 18.54 -6.04 -14.35
CA THR A 634 18.54 -7.36 -15.02
C THR A 634 17.97 -8.48 -14.15
N LYS A 635 18.26 -8.50 -12.84
CA LYS A 635 17.72 -9.55 -11.98
C LYS A 635 16.20 -9.44 -11.82
N LEU A 636 15.66 -8.23 -11.70
CA LEU A 636 14.22 -8.00 -11.58
C LEU A 636 13.49 -8.28 -12.91
N ASP A 637 13.98 -7.77 -14.04
CA ASP A 637 13.45 -8.10 -15.37
C ASP A 637 13.52 -9.63 -15.63
N SER A 638 14.62 -10.28 -15.24
CA SER A 638 14.74 -11.74 -15.36
C SER A 638 13.74 -12.54 -14.50
N LEU A 639 13.30 -12.01 -13.35
CA LEU A 639 12.29 -12.66 -12.50
C LEU A 639 10.90 -12.57 -13.15
N ASN A 640 10.54 -11.40 -13.69
CA ASN A 640 9.31 -11.23 -14.45
C ASN A 640 9.34 -12.06 -15.75
N THR A 641 10.45 -12.04 -16.49
CA THR A 641 10.66 -12.92 -17.65
C THR A 641 10.47 -14.39 -17.30
N GLN A 642 10.92 -14.84 -16.12
CA GLN A 642 10.75 -16.21 -15.64
C GLN A 642 9.30 -16.55 -15.27
N SER A 643 8.52 -15.64 -14.66
CA SER A 643 7.11 -15.92 -14.36
C SER A 643 6.29 -16.14 -15.64
N TYR A 644 6.56 -15.36 -16.69
CA TYR A 644 5.93 -15.57 -18.01
C TYR A 644 6.40 -16.85 -18.72
N ARG A 645 7.45 -17.53 -18.23
CA ARG A 645 7.87 -18.83 -18.75
C ARG A 645 7.11 -20.01 -18.16
N GLN A 646 6.44 -19.83 -17.03
CA GLN A 646 5.73 -20.87 -16.30
C GLN A 646 4.43 -21.29 -17.01
N ALA A 647 3.92 -22.49 -16.67
CA ALA A 647 2.71 -23.03 -17.28
C ALA A 647 1.45 -22.22 -16.92
N ASP A 648 1.44 -21.59 -15.75
CA ASP A 648 0.38 -20.77 -15.17
C ASP A 648 0.55 -19.26 -15.41
N ALA A 649 1.42 -18.86 -16.34
CA ALA A 649 1.50 -17.49 -16.86
C ALA A 649 0.12 -17.01 -17.35
N PRO A 650 -0.23 -15.72 -17.23
CA PRO A 650 -1.58 -15.20 -17.50
C PRO A 650 -2.05 -15.53 -18.94
N GLU A 651 -3.29 -15.99 -19.08
CA GLU A 651 -3.87 -16.38 -20.38
C GLU A 651 -4.16 -15.18 -21.29
N GLN A 652 -4.52 -14.03 -20.70
CA GLN A 652 -4.74 -12.77 -21.40
C GLN A 652 -3.94 -11.63 -20.76
N LEU A 653 -3.62 -10.60 -21.54
CA LEU A 653 -2.80 -9.50 -21.08
C LEU A 653 -3.22 -8.21 -21.77
N LEU A 654 -3.45 -7.15 -20.99
CA LEU A 654 -3.70 -5.82 -21.51
C LEU A 654 -2.38 -5.02 -21.51
N TYR A 655 -1.92 -4.62 -22.70
CA TYR A 655 -0.67 -3.90 -22.87
C TYR A 655 -0.94 -2.47 -23.36
N SER A 656 -0.52 -1.45 -22.59
CA SER A 656 -0.46 -0.06 -23.03
C SER A 656 0.97 0.35 -23.41
N PHE A 657 1.11 1.15 -24.49
CA PHE A 657 2.40 1.68 -24.92
C PHE A 657 2.74 2.99 -24.19
N LYS A 658 3.10 2.89 -22.90
CA LYS A 658 3.42 4.06 -22.05
C LYS A 658 4.51 3.76 -21.04
N ALA A 659 5.19 4.79 -20.57
CA ALA A 659 6.24 4.74 -19.56
C ALA A 659 6.27 6.02 -18.73
N ILE A 660 7.00 6.03 -17.61
CA ILE A 660 7.23 7.25 -16.79
C ILE A 660 8.54 7.97 -17.20
N ASP A 661 8.67 9.23 -16.78
CA ASP A 661 9.93 10.01 -16.82
C ASP A 661 10.67 10.01 -18.19
N ASN A 662 9.91 10.08 -19.29
CA ASN A 662 10.39 10.00 -20.68
C ASN A 662 11.23 8.75 -21.02
N ARG A 663 11.04 7.62 -20.33
CA ARG A 663 11.63 6.34 -20.73
C ARG A 663 10.96 5.81 -22.01
N TYR A 664 11.66 4.97 -22.75
CA TYR A 664 11.06 4.25 -23.88
C TYR A 664 10.31 3.00 -23.39
N PRO A 665 9.03 2.75 -23.75
CA PRO A 665 8.22 1.69 -23.11
C PRO A 665 8.80 0.27 -23.17
N LEU A 666 9.54 -0.09 -24.22
CA LEU A 666 10.19 -1.40 -24.34
C LEU A 666 11.38 -1.56 -23.40
N PHE A 667 11.91 -0.47 -22.85
CA PHE A 667 13.19 -0.45 -22.10
C PHE A 667 13.03 -0.49 -20.58
N ASP A 668 11.79 -0.48 -20.09
CA ASP A 668 11.48 -0.77 -18.68
C ASP A 668 11.69 -2.26 -18.36
N GLU A 669 11.28 -3.18 -19.26
CA GLU A 669 11.46 -4.64 -19.10
C GLU A 669 11.88 -5.31 -20.45
N PRO A 670 13.12 -5.09 -20.96
CA PRO A 670 13.54 -5.58 -22.27
C PRO A 670 13.48 -7.10 -22.46
N MET A 671 13.88 -7.88 -21.46
CA MET A 671 13.83 -9.36 -21.53
C MET A 671 12.40 -9.85 -21.49
N LEU A 672 11.55 -9.28 -20.63
CA LEU A 672 10.13 -9.62 -20.60
C LEU A 672 9.48 -9.31 -21.96
N PHE A 673 9.70 -8.12 -22.53
CA PHE A 673 9.10 -7.75 -23.82
C PHE A 673 9.49 -8.73 -24.94
N ALA A 674 10.76 -9.16 -24.98
CA ALA A 674 11.22 -10.19 -25.92
C ALA A 674 10.56 -11.57 -25.68
N GLU A 675 10.29 -11.95 -24.42
CA GLU A 675 9.58 -13.18 -24.08
C GLU A 675 8.08 -13.10 -24.43
N LEU A 676 7.44 -11.93 -24.26
CA LEU A 676 6.04 -11.70 -24.61
C LEU A 676 5.80 -11.89 -26.11
N MET A 677 6.65 -11.34 -26.99
CA MET A 677 6.55 -11.56 -28.45
C MET A 677 6.57 -13.06 -28.83
N ARG A 678 7.28 -13.88 -28.06
CA ARG A 678 7.41 -15.33 -28.28
C ARG A 678 6.23 -16.14 -27.75
N ARG A 679 5.64 -15.71 -26.63
CA ARG A 679 4.61 -16.45 -25.89
C ARG A 679 3.20 -15.96 -26.09
N TYR A 680 3.01 -14.75 -26.59
CA TYR A 680 1.70 -14.15 -26.79
C TYR A 680 1.50 -13.81 -28.26
N ARG A 681 0.22 -13.73 -28.65
CA ARG A 681 -0.23 -13.20 -29.93
C ARG A 681 -1.21 -12.06 -29.67
N THR A 682 -1.28 -11.15 -30.61
CA THR A 682 -2.30 -10.11 -30.72
C THR A 682 -3.68 -10.74 -30.94
N VAL A 683 -4.71 -10.10 -30.40
CA VAL A 683 -6.12 -10.38 -30.72
C VAL A 683 -6.72 -9.17 -31.43
N GLY A 684 -6.60 -8.00 -30.79
CA GLY A 684 -7.03 -6.72 -31.34
C GLY A 684 -6.31 -5.55 -30.66
N CYS A 685 -6.14 -4.45 -31.40
CA CYS A 685 -5.77 -3.15 -30.84
C CYS A 685 -7.06 -2.35 -30.62
N HIS A 686 -7.29 -1.94 -29.38
CA HIS A 686 -8.56 -1.35 -28.92
C HIS A 686 -8.31 0.13 -28.61
N GLY A 687 -8.50 0.94 -29.65
CA GLY A 687 -8.10 2.34 -29.69
C GLY A 687 -6.60 2.56 -29.43
N ASP A 688 -6.27 3.74 -28.90
CA ASP A 688 -4.90 4.11 -28.48
C ASP A 688 -4.58 3.67 -27.03
N ALA A 689 -5.49 2.93 -26.38
CA ALA A 689 -5.40 2.62 -24.95
C ALA A 689 -4.73 1.27 -24.64
N PHE A 690 -5.18 0.19 -25.30
CA PHE A 690 -4.72 -1.17 -25.02
C PHE A 690 -4.61 -2.07 -26.25
N LEU A 691 -3.55 -2.86 -26.30
CA LEU A 691 -3.42 -4.04 -27.15
C LEU A 691 -3.79 -5.28 -26.32
N LEU A 692 -4.80 -6.04 -26.76
CA LEU A 692 -5.14 -7.31 -26.14
C LEU A 692 -4.23 -8.41 -26.67
N LEU A 693 -3.45 -9.00 -25.77
CA LEU A 693 -2.57 -10.12 -26.04
C LEU A 693 -3.14 -11.40 -25.40
N ARG A 694 -3.12 -12.52 -26.12
CA ARG A 694 -3.45 -13.86 -25.60
C ARG A 694 -2.26 -14.79 -25.67
N LYS A 695 -2.10 -15.62 -24.65
CA LYS A 695 -1.08 -16.66 -24.56
C LYS A 695 -1.24 -17.67 -25.70
N ARG A 696 -0.11 -18.07 -26.29
CA ARG A 696 -0.04 -19.11 -27.32
C ARG A 696 -0.04 -20.48 -26.64
N GLN A 697 -0.83 -21.42 -27.17
CA GLN A 697 -0.81 -22.82 -26.70
C GLN A 697 0.59 -23.44 -26.80
N GLN A 698 1.31 -23.12 -27.88
CA GLN A 698 2.72 -23.43 -28.05
C GLN A 698 3.50 -22.12 -28.23
N PRO A 699 4.42 -21.78 -27.30
CA PRO A 699 5.39 -20.71 -27.53
C PRO A 699 6.19 -20.95 -28.80
N THR A 700 6.45 -19.90 -29.58
CA THR A 700 7.37 -20.05 -30.72
C THR A 700 8.79 -20.39 -30.20
N PRO A 701 9.63 -21.10 -30.97
CA PRO A 701 10.97 -21.46 -30.52
C PRO A 701 11.76 -20.22 -30.05
N ALA A 702 12.59 -20.37 -29.02
CA ALA A 702 13.51 -19.30 -28.66
C ALA A 702 14.51 -19.12 -29.81
N PRO A 703 14.58 -17.93 -30.45
CA PRO A 703 15.42 -17.78 -31.63
C PRO A 703 16.90 -17.81 -31.25
N ASP A 704 17.71 -18.47 -32.08
CA ASP A 704 19.16 -18.42 -31.95
C ASP A 704 19.64 -16.97 -32.17
N ARG A 705 20.07 -16.34 -31.07
CA ARG A 705 20.60 -14.96 -31.09
C ARG A 705 21.99 -14.96 -31.71
N GLN A 706 22.10 -14.46 -32.94
CA GLN A 706 23.37 -14.36 -33.65
C GLN A 706 24.07 -13.05 -33.28
N SER A 707 25.37 -13.10 -33.00
CA SER A 707 26.17 -11.89 -32.78
C SER A 707 26.42 -11.20 -34.13
N VAL A 708 26.07 -9.92 -34.24
CA VAL A 708 26.17 -9.15 -35.49
C VAL A 708 27.41 -8.29 -35.51
N SER A 709 27.66 -7.52 -34.46
CA SER A 709 28.88 -6.71 -34.29
C SER A 709 29.02 -6.22 -32.85
N SER A 710 30.24 -5.85 -32.46
CA SER A 710 30.53 -5.24 -31.16
C SER A 710 31.41 -4.02 -31.33
N HIS A 711 31.12 -2.96 -30.57
CA HIS A 711 31.71 -1.63 -30.70
C HIS A 711 32.08 -1.10 -29.31
N LEU A 712 33.21 -0.40 -29.23
CA LEU A 712 33.56 0.45 -28.10
C LEU A 712 33.29 1.90 -28.51
N VAL A 713 32.28 2.51 -27.91
CA VAL A 713 31.72 3.80 -28.35
C VAL A 713 31.80 4.86 -27.25
N LYS A 714 31.89 6.13 -27.65
CA LYS A 714 31.86 7.28 -26.72
C LYS A 714 30.47 7.91 -26.67
N PHE A 715 30.14 8.60 -25.58
CA PHE A 715 28.94 9.43 -25.54
C PHE A 715 28.97 10.51 -26.64
N GLY A 716 27.83 10.77 -27.27
CA GLY A 716 27.70 11.63 -28.45
C GLY A 716 28.15 11.00 -29.77
N GLN A 717 28.75 9.80 -29.78
CA GLN A 717 29.07 9.09 -31.01
C GLN A 717 27.82 8.44 -31.60
N ASN A 718 27.50 8.79 -32.85
CA ASN A 718 26.45 8.15 -33.61
C ASN A 718 26.91 6.75 -34.07
N VAL A 719 26.06 5.74 -33.90
CA VAL A 719 26.33 4.34 -34.26
C VAL A 719 25.24 3.85 -35.20
N ASN A 720 25.62 3.41 -36.40
CA ASN A 720 24.67 2.82 -37.34
C ASN A 720 24.12 1.51 -36.76
N VAL A 721 22.79 1.36 -36.78
CA VAL A 721 22.14 0.10 -36.39
C VAL A 721 22.21 -0.85 -37.59
N PRO A 722 22.70 -2.09 -37.44
CA PRO A 722 22.69 -3.07 -38.52
C PRO A 722 21.28 -3.30 -39.05
N ARG A 723 21.13 -3.34 -40.38
CA ARG A 723 19.86 -3.66 -41.04
C ARG A 723 20.01 -5.00 -41.73
N LEU A 724 19.31 -6.02 -41.22
CA LEU A 724 19.36 -7.40 -41.68
C LEU A 724 17.97 -7.81 -42.20
N PRO A 725 17.83 -8.33 -43.43
CA PRO A 725 16.54 -8.77 -43.95
C PRO A 725 15.89 -9.84 -43.05
N ASN A 726 14.59 -9.70 -42.80
CA ASN A 726 13.78 -10.65 -42.00
C ASN A 726 14.31 -10.92 -40.58
N GLN A 727 15.11 -10.03 -40.00
CA GLN A 727 15.63 -10.14 -38.64
C GLN A 727 15.42 -8.85 -37.84
N LEU A 728 15.09 -9.01 -36.55
CA LEU A 728 15.11 -7.95 -35.56
C LEU A 728 16.54 -7.83 -35.00
N VAL A 729 16.98 -6.60 -34.71
CA VAL A 729 18.29 -6.32 -34.10
C VAL A 729 18.11 -5.73 -32.71
N PHE A 730 18.85 -6.31 -31.77
CA PHE A 730 18.87 -5.99 -30.35
C PHE A 730 20.24 -5.45 -29.96
N ALA A 731 20.29 -4.49 -29.04
CA ALA A 731 21.50 -3.96 -28.45
C ALA A 731 21.66 -4.43 -27.00
N LYS A 732 22.86 -4.89 -26.65
CA LYS A 732 23.35 -4.98 -25.28
C LYS A 732 24.31 -3.82 -25.04
N ILE A 733 24.00 -2.96 -24.07
CA ILE A 733 24.76 -1.74 -23.78
C ILE A 733 25.27 -1.83 -22.34
N ASP A 734 26.57 -2.09 -22.18
CA ASP A 734 27.23 -2.13 -20.88
C ASP A 734 27.93 -0.79 -20.61
N ILE A 735 27.31 0.00 -19.74
CA ILE A 735 27.81 1.28 -19.26
C ILE A 735 28.14 1.12 -17.78
N ASN A 736 29.33 1.57 -17.40
CA ASN A 736 29.83 1.48 -16.03
C ASN A 736 29.99 2.86 -15.39
N LEU A 737 29.84 2.95 -14.07
CA LEU A 737 30.10 4.17 -13.31
C LEU A 737 31.61 4.36 -13.06
N THR A 738 32.09 5.59 -13.17
CA THR A 738 33.41 5.98 -12.64
C THR A 738 33.42 5.85 -11.12
N LEU A 739 34.59 6.00 -10.47
CA LEU A 739 34.64 6.05 -9.01
C LEU A 739 33.79 7.21 -8.46
N LEU A 740 33.90 8.39 -9.09
CA LEU A 740 33.07 9.55 -8.79
C LEU A 740 31.58 9.23 -8.97
N GLY A 741 31.20 8.59 -10.07
CA GLY A 741 29.81 8.21 -10.34
C GLY A 741 29.24 7.22 -9.32
N ARG A 742 30.04 6.28 -8.80
CA ARG A 742 29.61 5.38 -7.72
C ARG A 742 29.33 6.13 -6.42
N VAL A 743 30.24 7.04 -6.03
CA VAL A 743 30.07 7.88 -4.83
C VAL A 743 28.84 8.78 -4.97
N LEU A 744 28.67 9.40 -6.14
CA LEU A 744 27.53 10.28 -6.44
C LEU A 744 26.20 9.52 -6.45
N ASN A 745 26.14 8.31 -7.04
CA ASN A 745 24.94 7.47 -7.03
C ASN A 745 24.56 6.99 -5.63
N PHE A 746 25.56 6.74 -4.77
CA PHE A 746 25.32 6.36 -3.38
C PHE A 746 24.78 7.53 -2.57
N LEU A 747 25.49 8.67 -2.56
CA LEU A 747 25.16 9.83 -1.73
C LEU A 747 23.93 10.59 -2.22
N TYR A 748 23.72 10.67 -3.53
CA TYR A 748 22.65 11.45 -4.15
C TYR A 748 22.00 10.69 -5.31
N LYS A 749 22.27 11.11 -6.55
CA LYS A 749 21.83 10.49 -7.81
C LYS A 749 22.78 10.88 -8.93
N VAL A 750 22.84 10.06 -9.98
CA VAL A 750 23.61 10.35 -11.19
C VAL A 750 22.73 11.07 -12.24
N PRO A 751 23.31 11.88 -13.15
CA PRO A 751 22.56 12.49 -14.25
C PRO A 751 21.94 11.41 -15.14
N PRO A 752 20.65 11.50 -15.51
CA PRO A 752 20.00 10.50 -16.35
C PRO A 752 20.73 10.28 -17.69
N LEU A 753 20.88 9.03 -18.09
CA LEU A 753 21.31 8.66 -19.43
C LEU A 753 20.16 8.86 -20.42
N GLN A 754 20.48 9.27 -21.64
CA GLN A 754 19.55 9.30 -22.76
C GLN A 754 20.07 8.43 -23.90
N ILE A 755 19.16 7.89 -24.68
CA ILE A 755 19.41 7.27 -25.98
C ILE A 755 18.60 8.03 -27.03
N GLU A 756 19.24 8.37 -28.14
CA GLU A 756 18.61 9.01 -29.28
C GLU A 756 18.54 8.04 -30.45
N PHE A 757 17.40 7.99 -31.10
CA PHE A 757 17.19 7.25 -32.34
C PHE A 757 17.01 8.23 -33.49
N VAL A 758 17.71 7.97 -34.60
CA VAL A 758 17.43 8.61 -35.90
C VAL A 758 16.85 7.55 -36.82
N THR A 759 15.67 7.80 -37.36
CA THR A 759 14.98 6.84 -38.24
C THR A 759 15.45 6.97 -39.69
N THR A 760 15.01 6.05 -40.55
CA THR A 760 15.28 6.07 -41.99
C THR A 760 14.38 7.05 -42.75
N THR A 761 13.23 7.43 -42.19
CA THR A 761 12.23 8.31 -42.81
C THR A 761 12.24 9.73 -42.23
N ASP A 762 12.54 9.86 -40.94
CA ASP A 762 12.67 11.12 -40.21
C ASP A 762 14.08 11.23 -39.61
N ALA A 763 14.81 12.27 -40.01
CA ALA A 763 16.15 12.58 -39.53
C ALA A 763 16.16 13.25 -38.14
N THR A 764 15.00 13.67 -37.63
CA THR A 764 14.84 14.29 -36.31
C THR A 764 15.18 13.29 -35.22
N PRO A 765 16.16 13.57 -34.32
CA PRO A 765 16.48 12.69 -33.21
C PRO A 765 15.28 12.50 -32.26
N ARG A 766 14.94 11.24 -31.97
CA ARG A 766 13.93 10.87 -30.97
C ARG A 766 14.65 10.45 -29.70
N GLN A 767 14.61 11.30 -28.68
CA GLN A 767 15.33 11.11 -27.43
C GLN A 767 14.45 10.44 -26.36
N ALA A 768 14.95 9.38 -25.73
CA ALA A 768 14.31 8.71 -24.61
C ALA A 768 15.32 8.40 -23.49
N ARG A 769 14.84 8.38 -22.26
CA ARG A 769 15.65 8.08 -21.08
C ARG A 769 16.02 6.60 -21.03
N LEU A 770 17.28 6.32 -20.72
CA LEU A 770 17.83 4.97 -20.61
C LEU A 770 18.15 4.63 -19.15
N VAL A 771 17.73 3.45 -18.69
CA VAL A 771 18.14 2.87 -17.39
C VAL A 771 19.32 1.93 -17.63
N ARG A 772 20.46 2.19 -16.99
CA ARG A 772 21.72 1.50 -17.28
C ARG A 772 21.69 0.02 -16.96
N ARG A 773 21.00 -0.34 -15.88
CA ARG A 773 20.92 -1.70 -15.34
C ARG A 773 19.91 -2.60 -16.06
N THR A 774 19.15 -2.07 -17.01
CA THR A 774 18.34 -2.85 -17.97
C THR A 774 18.86 -2.72 -19.41
N ALA A 775 19.72 -1.74 -19.70
CA ALA A 775 20.37 -1.57 -21.01
C ALA A 775 21.20 -2.79 -21.47
N THR A 776 21.56 -3.69 -20.56
CA THR A 776 22.27 -4.94 -20.81
C THR A 776 21.40 -6.11 -21.27
N ASP A 777 20.08 -5.94 -21.24
CA ASP A 777 19.14 -7.08 -21.19
C ASP A 777 18.62 -7.47 -22.60
N GLY A 778 18.99 -6.66 -23.60
CA GLY A 778 18.63 -6.84 -25.01
C GLY A 778 17.54 -5.84 -25.38
N LEU A 779 17.94 -4.60 -25.64
CA LEU A 779 17.07 -3.53 -26.10
C LEU A 779 16.71 -3.77 -27.58
N LEU A 780 15.45 -3.81 -27.96
CA LEU A 780 15.07 -3.81 -29.37
C LEU A 780 15.43 -2.45 -30.01
N VAL A 781 16.26 -2.45 -31.05
CA VAL A 781 16.81 -1.22 -31.67
C VAL A 781 16.70 -1.16 -33.19
N SER A 782 16.31 -2.25 -33.88
CA SER A 782 16.06 -2.21 -35.34
C SER A 782 14.84 -1.38 -35.72
N THR A 783 13.85 -1.28 -34.83
CA THR A 783 12.59 -0.59 -35.07
C THR A 783 12.24 0.33 -33.90
N TYR A 784 11.88 1.57 -34.22
CA TYR A 784 11.33 2.56 -33.31
C TYR A 784 9.82 2.56 -33.48
N LEU A 785 9.14 1.99 -32.49
CA LEU A 785 7.69 2.01 -32.33
C LEU A 785 7.24 3.35 -31.74
N LYS A 786 6.15 3.91 -32.27
CA LYS A 786 5.57 5.21 -31.85
C LYS A 786 4.26 5.08 -31.06
N ASP A 787 3.53 3.99 -31.26
CA ASP A 787 2.15 3.76 -30.80
C ASP A 787 1.84 2.25 -30.70
N LEU A 788 0.64 1.92 -30.21
CA LEU A 788 0.16 0.53 -30.11
C LEU A 788 0.02 -0.17 -31.46
N GLU A 789 -0.33 0.55 -32.53
CA GLU A 789 -0.39 -0.03 -33.88
C GLU A 789 0.99 -0.56 -34.30
N SER A 790 2.04 0.23 -34.06
CA SER A 790 3.43 -0.18 -34.30
C SER A 790 3.82 -1.43 -33.47
N VAL A 791 3.31 -1.54 -32.23
CA VAL A 791 3.51 -2.73 -31.38
C VAL A 791 2.76 -3.95 -31.95
N GLN A 792 1.51 -3.79 -32.38
CA GLN A 792 0.75 -4.86 -33.01
C GLN A 792 1.48 -5.37 -34.27
N GLN A 793 1.91 -4.46 -35.15
CA GLN A 793 2.70 -4.80 -36.34
C GLN A 793 3.99 -5.56 -35.98
N LEU A 794 4.64 -5.27 -34.85
CA LEU A 794 5.81 -6.02 -34.39
C LEU A 794 5.46 -7.45 -33.92
N PHE A 795 4.40 -7.62 -33.12
CA PHE A 795 3.94 -8.95 -32.68
C PHE A 795 3.43 -9.83 -33.82
N ASP A 796 2.90 -9.23 -34.88
CA ASP A 796 2.43 -9.90 -36.09
C ASP A 796 3.58 -10.27 -37.06
N GLY A 797 4.82 -9.87 -36.76
CA GLY A 797 5.97 -10.06 -37.65
C GLY A 797 5.99 -9.15 -38.88
N ARG A 798 5.24 -8.05 -38.85
CA ARG A 798 5.07 -7.07 -39.95
C ARG A 798 5.90 -5.78 -39.77
N SER A 799 6.59 -5.60 -38.63
CA SER A 799 7.41 -4.41 -38.38
C SER A 799 8.73 -4.42 -39.16
N ALA A 800 8.95 -3.38 -39.97
CA ALA A 800 10.18 -3.17 -40.73
C ALA A 800 11.27 -2.48 -39.88
N ALA A 801 12.54 -2.75 -40.19
CA ALA A 801 13.66 -2.05 -39.57
C ALA A 801 13.74 -0.58 -40.05
N ASN A 802 13.29 0.34 -39.21
CA ASN A 802 13.19 1.78 -39.50
C ASN A 802 14.24 2.65 -38.78
N VAL A 803 15.09 2.08 -37.92
CA VAL A 803 16.17 2.83 -37.24
C VAL A 803 17.42 2.85 -38.12
N ARG A 804 17.94 4.05 -38.38
CA ARG A 804 19.21 4.24 -39.11
C ARG A 804 20.40 4.17 -38.15
N SER A 805 20.32 4.90 -37.05
CA SER A 805 21.39 4.98 -36.07
C SER A 805 20.88 5.34 -34.68
N LEU A 806 21.67 4.98 -33.67
CA LEU A 806 21.48 5.37 -32.28
C LEU A 806 22.67 6.21 -31.77
N THR A 807 22.42 7.08 -30.81
CA THR A 807 23.45 7.85 -30.09
C THR A 807 23.21 7.71 -28.59
N LEU A 808 24.26 7.47 -27.81
CA LEU A 808 24.19 7.45 -26.35
C LEU A 808 24.62 8.81 -25.79
N ILE A 809 23.85 9.37 -24.87
CA ILE A 809 24.15 10.65 -24.22
C ILE A 809 24.27 10.45 -22.72
N GLY A 810 25.36 10.94 -22.16
CA GLY A 810 25.72 10.77 -20.76
C GLY A 810 26.92 11.63 -20.37
N ASN A 811 27.09 11.85 -19.07
CA ASN A 811 28.20 12.64 -18.53
C ASN A 811 29.44 11.75 -18.29
N SER A 812 30.52 11.99 -19.02
CA SER A 812 31.77 11.21 -18.98
C SER A 812 32.62 11.36 -17.70
N TRP A 813 32.24 12.25 -16.78
CA TRP A 813 32.86 12.30 -15.44
C TRP A 813 32.18 11.31 -14.48
N VAL A 814 30.90 10.99 -14.73
CA VAL A 814 30.06 10.10 -13.91
C VAL A 814 30.04 8.67 -14.46
N TYR A 815 29.94 8.54 -15.78
CA TYR A 815 29.98 7.28 -16.50
C TYR A 815 31.33 7.10 -17.19
N GLN A 816 31.79 5.85 -17.33
CA GLN A 816 33.02 5.55 -18.07
C GLN A 816 32.90 6.11 -19.49
N PRO A 817 33.94 6.78 -20.02
CA PRO A 817 33.85 7.51 -21.29
C PRO A 817 33.73 6.60 -22.51
N THR A 818 34.02 5.30 -22.34
CA THR A 818 33.86 4.25 -23.35
C THR A 818 32.80 3.27 -22.86
N VAL A 819 31.84 2.98 -23.73
CA VAL A 819 30.71 2.08 -23.53
C VAL A 819 30.87 0.87 -24.44
N ALA A 820 30.61 -0.34 -23.93
CA ALA A 820 30.56 -1.53 -24.75
C ALA A 820 29.14 -1.73 -25.31
N LEU A 821 29.03 -1.72 -26.62
CA LEU A 821 27.77 -1.86 -27.37
C LEU A 821 27.88 -3.08 -28.29
N ALA A 822 27.06 -4.09 -28.05
CA ALA A 822 27.01 -5.29 -28.88
C ALA A 822 25.61 -5.45 -29.51
N PHE A 823 25.58 -5.65 -30.83
CA PHE A 823 24.37 -5.94 -31.59
C PHE A 823 24.21 -7.45 -31.79
N TYR A 824 23.00 -7.94 -31.55
CA TYR A 824 22.58 -9.31 -31.79
C TYR A 824 21.33 -9.32 -32.65
N SER A 825 21.14 -10.33 -33.48
CA SER A 825 19.92 -10.48 -34.27
C SER A 825 19.16 -11.75 -33.94
N GLN A 826 17.86 -11.72 -34.22
CA GLN A 826 16.98 -12.89 -34.20
C GLN A 826 16.03 -12.82 -35.41
N PRO A 827 15.63 -13.95 -36.01
CA PRO A 827 14.58 -13.97 -37.03
C PRO A 827 13.29 -13.28 -36.55
N ILE A 828 12.58 -12.63 -37.48
CA ILE A 828 11.22 -12.17 -37.24
C ILE A 828 10.31 -13.39 -37.07
N ILE A 829 9.52 -13.40 -36.01
CA ILE A 829 8.52 -14.45 -35.74
C ILE A 829 7.26 -14.09 -36.54
N THR A 830 6.94 -14.87 -37.58
CA THR A 830 5.72 -14.69 -38.37
C THR A 830 4.57 -15.54 -37.81
N SER A 831 3.32 -15.09 -37.99
CA SER A 831 2.11 -15.83 -37.59
C SER A 831 1.94 -17.17 -38.30
N ASP A 832 2.48 -17.28 -39.51
CA ASP A 832 2.09 -18.33 -40.46
C ASP A 832 2.89 -19.63 -40.30
N SER A 833 3.94 -19.62 -39.46
CA SER A 833 4.74 -20.80 -39.12
C SER A 833 4.02 -21.82 -38.22
N THR A 834 2.73 -21.62 -37.93
CA THR A 834 1.88 -22.53 -37.13
C THR A 834 0.74 -23.17 -37.93
N SER A 835 0.84 -23.24 -39.27
CA SER A 835 -0.06 -24.08 -40.09
C SER A 835 0.63 -25.39 -40.52
N GLN A 836 -0.17 -26.46 -40.68
CA GLN A 836 0.24 -27.84 -41.02
C GLN A 836 0.76 -28.73 -39.88
N ALA A 837 -0.07 -28.91 -38.85
CA ALA A 837 -0.31 -30.25 -38.32
C ALA A 837 -1.75 -30.63 -38.70
N THR A 838 -1.93 -31.52 -39.68
CA THR A 838 -3.25 -31.98 -40.13
C THR A 838 -3.90 -32.85 -39.06
N GLU A 839 -5.06 -32.44 -38.55
CA GLU A 839 -5.95 -33.35 -37.82
C GLU A 839 -6.39 -34.49 -38.76
N PRO A 840 -6.36 -35.76 -38.33
CA PRO A 840 -6.94 -36.84 -39.12
C PRO A 840 -8.47 -36.73 -39.08
N LEU A 841 -9.09 -36.62 -40.26
CA LEU A 841 -10.52 -36.78 -40.43
C LEU A 841 -10.97 -38.14 -39.88
N VAL A 842 -11.74 -38.12 -38.80
CA VAL A 842 -12.40 -39.31 -38.26
C VAL A 842 -13.50 -39.74 -39.23
N ALA A 843 -13.22 -40.76 -40.02
CA ALA A 843 -14.22 -41.40 -40.85
C ALA A 843 -15.20 -42.20 -39.97
N ASN A 844 -16.43 -41.70 -39.83
CA ASN A 844 -17.53 -42.46 -39.22
C ASN A 844 -17.93 -43.62 -40.13
N GLY A 845 -17.36 -44.79 -39.91
CA GLY A 845 -17.84 -46.05 -40.46
C GLY A 845 -18.91 -46.65 -39.56
N THR A 846 -20.19 -46.49 -39.92
CA THR A 846 -21.30 -47.28 -39.37
C THR A 846 -21.53 -48.54 -40.20
N LEU A 847 -21.53 -49.70 -39.56
CA LEU A 847 -21.90 -51.01 -40.12
C LEU A 847 -23.27 -51.45 -39.58
N SER A 848 -23.96 -52.31 -40.33
CA SER A 848 -25.29 -52.91 -40.10
C SER A 848 -26.48 -51.94 -40.13
N GLU A 849 -27.60 -52.25 -40.79
CA GLU A 849 -28.02 -53.45 -41.57
C GLU A 849 -28.39 -53.09 -43.02
#